data_AF-A0A1V6LNS8-F1
#
_entry.id   AF-A0A1V6LNS8-F1
#
_cell.length_a   1.000
_cell.length_b   1.000
_cell.length_c   1.000
_cell.angle_alpha   90.00
_cell.angle_beta   90.00
_cell.angle_gamma   90.00
#
_symmetry.space_group_name_H-M   'P 1'
#
loop_
_entity.id
_entity.type
_entity.pdbx_description
1 polymer ?
#
loop_
_entity_poly.entity_id
_entity_poly.type
_entity_poly.pdbx_seq_one_letter_code
_entity_poly.pdbx_strand_id
1 'polypeptide(L)'
;MGMGSVSAQFLLQAPTDSDQNNFRWFEASDTNTVLGTDSFYEVTEPGVYFATYDGTLCGSNATGYFIVTNCNSPYNEVTLDVSQNVSSNATINWNNTSVSGTQPMVTATQDVERYVATITKANNSFILPRFTVVCMDQAAILEDDVAVVDEDDAVQIPIFDNDSELPDTGVLTFTEPANGSVTVDENGTPNDPTDDIVTYTPNPDFNGQDTFDYTLCNSFGDCSTATVTVTVTPIVDTVADLVTTEEDTPIQITWSGNDNDLPDSGTFTVTDPTNGTVTVNDNGTPNDPSDDMVTYTPNPDFDGTDMFDYTVCDALGNCSTATITIVVSDQIVLDTDGDGILDSFEDLNTDGDNDPATNPTDTDNDGIPDYLDIDSDDDGIPDNIEAQTTDGYITPSGIDANNNGLDDAYEGEGVLGVIPVDTDLDGLPDYVDEDADGDGVPDNIEGNDFDQDGLPDVVWIDSDKDNDGLNDGYEGNETIDTDVNDDINDPLADLPDTDQDGIPDFRDTDDDDDGIETADEDLDLDGDFANDDSDEDGIPNYLDPDLEQSEAEIEVFNVITPNGDGVHDVLRIANIENFPNNTVKIYNRWGVLVFQTKAYNSNGNVFDGTSEGRVTIDQQRKLPVGTYFYIIDYQDTVGNMKQLSGYLYINR
;
A
#
# COMPACT_ATOMS: atom_id res chain seq x y z
N MET A 1 -7.55 8.84 -44.19
CA MET A 1 -6.92 9.60 -45.30
C MET A 1 -6.76 11.02 -44.83
N GLY A 2 -5.52 11.41 -44.49
CA GLY A 2 -5.17 12.70 -43.88
C GLY A 2 -4.42 12.54 -42.56
N MET A 3 -3.26 11.87 -42.55
CA MET A 3 -2.29 12.01 -41.47
C MET A 3 -1.75 13.45 -41.56
N GLY A 4 -2.17 14.30 -40.64
CA GLY A 4 -1.55 15.60 -40.44
C GLY A 4 -0.18 15.36 -39.82
N SER A 5 0.90 15.71 -40.52
CA SER A 5 2.19 15.88 -39.87
C SER A 5 2.02 16.99 -38.83
N VAL A 6 2.06 16.62 -37.55
CA VAL A 6 2.14 17.60 -36.46
C VAL A 6 3.58 18.10 -36.45
N SER A 7 3.83 19.20 -37.15
CA SER A 7 5.06 19.97 -36.97
C SER A 7 4.94 20.68 -35.64
N ALA A 8 5.72 20.29 -34.63
CA ALA A 8 5.76 20.98 -33.35
C ALA A 8 6.33 22.40 -33.56
N GLN A 9 5.44 23.35 -33.81
CA GLN A 9 5.78 24.73 -34.10
C GLN A 9 5.77 25.50 -32.78
N PHE A 10 6.86 25.42 -32.00
CA PHE A 10 6.99 26.20 -30.77
C PHE A 10 7.11 27.70 -31.11
N LEU A 11 5.98 28.41 -31.07
CA LEU A 11 5.88 29.84 -31.34
C LEU A 11 6.31 30.63 -30.10
N LEU A 12 7.61 30.86 -29.93
CA LEU A 12 8.13 31.56 -28.75
C LEU A 12 8.09 33.08 -28.92
N GLN A 13 6.94 33.67 -28.61
CA GLN A 13 6.81 35.08 -28.25
C GLN A 13 7.08 35.26 -26.75
N ALA A 14 7.55 36.43 -26.30
CA ALA A 14 7.39 36.80 -24.90
C ALA A 14 5.90 36.70 -24.53
N PRO A 15 5.51 35.92 -23.51
CA PRO A 15 4.10 35.69 -23.20
C PRO A 15 3.38 37.01 -22.96
N THR A 16 2.17 37.14 -23.50
CA THR A 16 1.24 38.15 -22.98
C THR A 16 0.56 37.58 -21.72
N ASP A 17 0.00 38.43 -20.85
CA ASP A 17 -0.57 37.99 -19.56
C ASP A 17 -1.61 36.86 -19.66
N SER A 18 -2.15 36.58 -20.86
CA SER A 18 -3.10 35.49 -21.13
C SER A 18 -2.50 34.13 -21.52
N ASP A 19 -1.21 34.06 -21.86
CA ASP A 19 -0.56 32.85 -22.40
C ASP A 19 0.31 32.10 -21.38
N GLN A 20 0.21 32.48 -20.10
CA GLN A 20 1.09 32.00 -19.02
C GLN A 20 0.96 30.49 -18.72
N ASN A 21 -0.16 29.87 -19.08
CA ASN A 21 -0.47 28.46 -18.76
C ASN A 21 0.20 27.44 -19.70
N ASN A 22 0.78 27.87 -20.83
CA ASN A 22 1.42 26.98 -21.81
C ASN A 22 2.93 26.78 -21.55
N PHE A 23 3.46 27.30 -20.44
CA PHE A 23 4.88 27.27 -20.10
C PHE A 23 5.08 26.85 -18.64
N ARG A 24 5.94 25.85 -18.37
CA ARG A 24 6.37 25.52 -16.99
C ARG A 24 7.44 26.53 -16.56
N TRP A 25 7.19 27.27 -15.49
CA TRP A 25 8.10 28.28 -14.93
C TRP A 25 8.82 27.72 -13.71
N PHE A 26 10.15 27.68 -13.74
CA PHE A 26 10.95 27.33 -12.58
C PHE A 26 11.57 28.57 -11.97
N GLU A 27 11.34 28.80 -10.68
CA GLU A 27 12.09 29.79 -9.92
C GLU A 27 13.49 29.24 -9.63
N ALA A 28 14.54 30.01 -9.92
CA ALA A 28 15.93 29.66 -9.59
C ALA A 28 16.23 29.66 -8.07
N SER A 29 15.19 29.58 -7.23
CA SER A 29 15.22 29.48 -5.77
C SER A 29 14.67 28.17 -5.23
N ASP A 30 14.21 27.25 -6.09
CA ASP A 30 13.86 25.90 -5.65
C ASP A 30 15.14 25.14 -5.27
N THR A 31 15.28 24.84 -3.98
CA THR A 31 16.49 24.26 -3.38
C THR A 31 16.57 22.75 -3.54
N ASN A 32 15.53 22.09 -4.09
CA ASN A 32 15.49 20.63 -4.21
C ASN A 32 16.20 20.09 -5.46
N THR A 33 16.58 20.95 -6.42
CA THR A 33 17.16 20.54 -7.72
C THR A 33 18.42 21.31 -8.14
N VAL A 34 19.22 21.82 -7.19
CA VAL A 34 20.50 22.47 -7.54
C VAL A 34 21.64 22.05 -6.61
N LEU A 35 22.47 21.12 -7.07
CA LEU A 35 23.82 20.90 -6.53
C LEU A 35 24.88 21.39 -7.53
N GLY A 36 25.36 22.63 -7.34
CA GLY A 36 26.67 23.02 -7.85
C GLY A 36 26.79 24.46 -8.36
N THR A 37 27.86 25.14 -7.97
CA THR A 37 28.18 26.53 -8.35
C THR A 37 28.83 26.68 -9.74
N ASP A 38 28.74 25.66 -10.61
CA ASP A 38 29.33 25.66 -11.97
C ASP A 38 28.33 25.23 -13.04
N SER A 39 27.54 26.17 -13.55
CA SER A 39 27.02 26.26 -14.95
C SER A 39 26.37 25.06 -15.67
N PHE A 40 25.87 24.03 -14.99
CA PHE A 40 25.05 22.99 -15.60
C PHE A 40 23.55 23.28 -15.41
N TYR A 41 22.76 23.06 -16.46
CA TYR A 41 21.30 23.07 -16.44
C TYR A 41 20.87 21.60 -16.47
N GLU A 42 20.20 21.13 -15.43
CA GLU A 42 19.61 19.79 -15.37
C GLU A 42 18.10 19.95 -15.53
N VAL A 43 17.53 19.21 -16.49
CA VAL A 43 16.10 19.13 -16.75
C VAL A 43 15.80 17.71 -17.17
N THR A 44 14.73 17.16 -16.60
CA THR A 44 14.32 15.76 -16.73
C THR A 44 13.19 15.58 -17.73
N GLU A 45 12.66 16.67 -18.30
CA GLU A 45 11.56 16.64 -19.27
C GLU A 45 11.88 17.53 -20.50
N PRO A 46 11.35 17.20 -21.68
CA PRO A 46 11.32 18.13 -22.80
C PRO A 46 10.43 19.33 -22.50
N GLY A 47 10.92 20.54 -22.74
CA GLY A 47 10.18 21.76 -22.43
C GLY A 47 10.93 23.05 -22.77
N VAL A 48 10.23 24.17 -22.60
CA VAL A 48 10.83 25.50 -22.70
C VAL A 48 10.97 26.09 -21.30
N TYR A 49 12.22 26.17 -20.85
CA TYR A 49 12.66 26.68 -19.55
C TYR A 49 13.24 28.10 -19.69
N PHE A 50 13.25 28.86 -18.60
CA PHE A 50 13.75 30.24 -18.59
C PHE A 50 14.85 30.38 -17.53
N ALA A 51 15.93 31.11 -17.86
CA ALA A 51 17.01 31.35 -16.91
C ALA A 51 17.29 32.84 -16.68
N THR A 52 17.24 33.20 -15.40
CA THR A 52 17.63 34.46 -14.75
C THR A 52 16.80 35.71 -15.00
N TYR A 53 16.37 36.22 -13.86
CA TYR A 53 15.47 37.32 -13.53
C TYR A 53 16.27 38.60 -13.23
N ASP A 54 15.82 39.75 -13.73
CA ASP A 54 16.37 41.07 -13.40
C ASP A 54 15.79 41.69 -12.12
N GLY A 55 14.88 40.98 -11.43
CA GLY A 55 14.13 41.52 -10.30
C GLY A 55 12.61 41.64 -10.50
N THR A 56 12.04 41.32 -11.68
CA THR A 56 10.61 41.54 -12.01
C THR A 56 9.75 40.31 -12.33
N LEU A 57 8.64 40.12 -11.57
CA LEU A 57 7.80 38.92 -11.56
C LEU A 57 7.32 38.62 -13.00
N CYS A 58 7.34 37.35 -13.41
CA CYS A 58 6.78 36.87 -14.70
C CYS A 58 7.57 37.17 -15.99
N GLY A 59 8.91 37.11 -15.98
CA GLY A 59 9.68 36.93 -17.23
C GLY A 59 9.60 38.06 -18.27
N SER A 60 9.10 39.24 -17.88
CA SER A 60 8.93 40.39 -18.77
C SER A 60 10.26 40.96 -19.30
N ASN A 61 11.39 40.58 -18.69
CA ASN A 61 12.76 40.84 -19.15
C ASN A 61 13.66 39.57 -19.07
N ALA A 62 13.28 38.47 -19.71
CA ALA A 62 14.15 37.29 -19.78
C ALA A 62 15.50 37.60 -20.46
N THR A 63 16.62 37.21 -19.85
CA THR A 63 17.95 37.36 -20.46
C THR A 63 18.29 36.21 -21.42
N GLY A 64 17.54 35.11 -21.37
CA GLY A 64 17.56 34.01 -22.32
C GLY A 64 16.51 32.94 -22.08
N TYR A 65 16.28 32.12 -23.11
CA TYR A 65 15.42 30.95 -23.13
C TYR A 65 16.30 29.70 -23.19
N PHE A 66 15.89 28.64 -22.50
CA PHE A 66 16.53 27.32 -22.50
C PHE A 66 15.49 26.31 -23.00
N ILE A 67 15.74 25.69 -24.14
CA ILE A 67 14.78 24.85 -24.86
C ILE A 67 15.37 23.45 -24.90
N VAL A 68 14.64 22.49 -24.36
CA VAL A 68 14.96 21.06 -24.43
C VAL A 68 13.87 20.36 -25.22
N THR A 69 14.25 19.61 -26.24
CA THR A 69 13.32 18.81 -27.04
C THR A 69 13.68 17.33 -26.96
N ASN A 70 12.80 16.45 -27.45
CA ASN A 70 13.21 15.09 -27.80
C ASN A 70 14.20 15.16 -28.99
N CYS A 71 15.22 14.30 -29.01
CA CYS A 71 16.24 14.24 -30.07
C CYS A 71 15.74 13.60 -31.38
N ASN A 72 14.61 12.90 -31.37
CA ASN A 72 14.00 12.26 -32.53
C ASN A 72 13.31 13.29 -33.44
N SER A 73 13.43 13.08 -34.76
CA SER A 73 12.74 13.91 -35.75
C SER A 73 11.28 13.45 -35.89
N PRO A 74 10.30 14.38 -35.99
CA PRO A 74 10.45 15.84 -36.13
C PRO A 74 10.46 16.61 -34.81
N TYR A 75 10.41 15.94 -33.65
CA TYR A 75 10.32 16.57 -32.34
C TYR A 75 11.55 17.41 -31.97
N ASN A 76 12.70 17.14 -32.61
CA ASN A 76 13.94 17.90 -32.45
C ASN A 76 14.00 19.21 -33.26
N GLU A 77 12.96 19.61 -33.99
CA GLU A 77 12.94 20.86 -34.77
C GLU A 77 12.37 22.04 -33.96
N VAL A 78 13.17 23.10 -33.78
CA VAL A 78 12.79 24.31 -33.03
C VAL A 78 12.77 25.53 -33.95
N THR A 79 11.67 26.27 -33.96
CA THR A 79 11.59 27.55 -34.68
C THR A 79 11.89 28.72 -33.76
N LEU A 80 12.96 29.47 -34.03
CA LEU A 80 13.35 30.65 -33.26
C LEU A 80 12.67 31.90 -33.84
N ASP A 81 11.49 32.26 -33.33
CA ASP A 81 10.74 33.42 -33.83
C ASP A 81 11.11 34.73 -33.10
N VAL A 82 11.69 35.67 -33.85
CA VAL A 82 11.97 37.04 -33.38
C VAL A 82 11.31 38.11 -34.26
N SER A 83 10.36 37.71 -35.11
CA SER A 83 9.72 38.57 -36.12
C SER A 83 9.09 39.84 -35.55
N GLN A 84 8.45 39.76 -34.39
CA GLN A 84 7.82 40.91 -33.72
C GLN A 84 8.83 41.93 -33.20
N ASN A 85 10.07 41.52 -32.95
CA ASN A 85 11.14 42.39 -32.48
C ASN A 85 11.85 43.14 -33.62
N VAL A 86 11.64 42.72 -34.88
CA VAL A 86 12.35 43.24 -36.05
C VAL A 86 11.44 44.17 -36.86
N SER A 87 11.64 45.49 -36.71
CA SER A 87 10.93 46.47 -37.54
C SER A 87 11.38 46.42 -39.02
N SER A 88 10.50 46.79 -39.96
CA SER A 88 10.71 46.70 -41.43
C SER A 88 11.98 47.37 -42.02
N ASN A 89 12.67 48.22 -41.25
CA ASN A 89 13.91 48.91 -41.67
C ASN A 89 15.14 48.49 -40.84
N ALA A 90 15.09 47.35 -40.16
CA ALA A 90 16.19 46.79 -39.37
C ALA A 90 16.76 45.54 -40.07
N THR A 91 18.05 45.27 -39.85
CA THR A 91 18.71 44.03 -40.29
C THR A 91 18.96 43.14 -39.08
N ILE A 92 18.70 41.84 -39.21
CA ILE A 92 18.97 40.84 -38.19
C ILE A 92 20.19 40.00 -38.58
N ASN A 93 21.10 39.81 -37.63
CA ASN A 93 22.23 38.89 -37.75
C ASN A 93 22.25 37.95 -36.55
N TRP A 94 22.49 36.67 -36.77
CA TRP A 94 22.69 35.69 -35.72
C TRP A 94 24.18 35.48 -35.47
N ASN A 95 24.54 35.10 -34.24
CA ASN A 95 25.91 34.70 -33.89
C ASN A 95 26.37 33.44 -34.64
N ASN A 96 25.46 32.50 -34.91
CA ASN A 96 25.68 31.39 -35.82
C ASN A 96 25.30 31.81 -37.24
N THR A 97 26.25 31.74 -38.18
CA THR A 97 26.05 32.15 -39.58
C THR A 97 25.23 31.17 -40.41
N SER A 98 24.96 29.97 -39.89
CA SER A 98 24.15 28.93 -40.56
C SER A 98 22.64 29.20 -40.48
N VAL A 99 22.22 30.11 -39.59
CA VAL A 99 20.82 30.54 -39.44
C VAL A 99 20.63 31.97 -39.94
N SER A 100 19.48 32.26 -40.56
CA SER A 100 19.18 33.59 -41.08
C SER A 100 17.68 33.88 -41.11
N GLY A 101 17.34 35.17 -41.17
CA GLY A 101 15.94 35.62 -41.14
C GLY A 101 15.41 35.80 -39.72
N THR A 102 14.10 36.05 -39.64
CA THR A 102 13.39 36.37 -38.39
C THR A 102 12.74 35.16 -37.72
N GLN A 103 12.66 34.02 -38.41
CA GLN A 103 12.07 32.76 -37.94
C GLN A 103 12.93 31.57 -38.44
N PRO A 104 14.25 31.52 -38.15
CA PRO A 104 15.02 30.34 -38.51
C PRO A 104 14.54 29.11 -37.73
N MET A 105 14.47 27.98 -38.42
CA MET A 105 14.31 26.66 -37.81
C MET A 105 15.70 26.06 -37.56
N VAL A 106 15.89 25.49 -36.37
CA VAL A 106 17.11 24.83 -35.94
C VAL A 106 16.78 23.41 -35.50
N THR A 107 17.71 22.49 -35.68
CA THR A 107 17.58 21.12 -35.17
C THR A 107 18.34 21.03 -33.85
N ALA A 108 17.64 20.71 -32.78
CA ALA A 108 18.22 20.44 -31.49
C ALA A 108 19.08 19.18 -31.57
N THR A 109 20.26 19.23 -30.94
CA THR A 109 21.15 18.10 -30.79
C THR A 109 21.52 17.97 -29.31
N GLN A 110 22.18 16.87 -28.94
CA GLN A 110 22.72 16.69 -27.60
C GLN A 110 23.79 17.74 -27.24
N ASP A 111 24.35 18.45 -28.24
CA ASP A 111 25.28 19.56 -28.02
C ASP A 111 24.52 20.84 -27.66
N VAL A 112 24.88 21.46 -26.54
CA VAL A 112 24.28 22.74 -26.12
C VAL A 112 24.67 23.85 -27.10
N GLU A 113 23.72 24.27 -27.94
CA GLU A 113 23.92 25.34 -28.90
C GLU A 113 23.23 26.64 -28.48
N ARG A 114 23.91 27.77 -28.66
CA ARG A 114 23.43 29.08 -28.24
C ARG A 114 23.25 30.00 -29.44
N TYR A 115 22.02 30.48 -29.63
CA TYR A 115 21.61 31.36 -30.70
C TYR A 115 21.29 32.76 -30.15
N VAL A 116 21.96 33.77 -30.69
CA VAL A 116 21.80 35.16 -30.27
C VAL A 116 21.54 36.03 -31.50
N ALA A 117 20.37 36.67 -31.53
CA ALA A 117 20.00 37.62 -32.58
C ALA A 117 20.45 39.04 -32.23
N THR A 118 21.16 39.68 -33.14
CA THR A 118 21.52 41.11 -33.09
C THR A 118 20.74 41.87 -34.15
N ILE A 119 19.92 42.82 -33.72
CA ILE A 119 19.14 43.70 -34.58
C ILE A 119 19.90 45.01 -34.77
N THR A 120 20.11 45.44 -36.01
CA THR A 120 20.76 46.72 -36.32
C THR A 120 19.81 47.62 -37.10
N LYS A 121 19.59 48.85 -36.60
CA LYS A 121 18.77 49.88 -37.23
C LYS A 121 19.43 51.24 -37.08
N ALA A 122 19.61 51.95 -38.20
CA ALA A 122 20.22 53.29 -38.22
C ALA A 122 21.55 53.36 -37.42
N ASN A 123 22.43 52.36 -37.61
CA ASN A 123 23.72 52.19 -36.93
C ASN A 123 23.68 51.96 -35.41
N ASN A 124 22.50 51.74 -34.82
CA ASN A 124 22.38 51.23 -33.45
C ASN A 124 22.08 49.73 -33.50
N SER A 125 22.82 48.96 -32.70
CA SER A 125 22.63 47.52 -32.58
C SER A 125 22.08 47.18 -31.20
N PHE A 126 21.09 46.29 -31.16
CA PHE A 126 20.48 45.75 -29.95
C PHE A 126 20.56 44.22 -29.99
N ILE A 127 20.90 43.61 -28.86
CA ILE A 127 21.01 42.16 -28.72
C ILE A 127 19.72 41.66 -28.06
N LEU A 128 19.06 40.69 -28.69
CA LEU A 128 17.91 40.01 -28.12
C LEU A 128 18.35 38.96 -27.08
N PRO A 129 17.42 38.50 -26.21
CA PRO A 129 17.66 37.35 -25.35
C PRO A 129 18.21 36.16 -26.13
N ARG A 130 19.11 35.40 -25.51
CA ARG A 130 19.69 34.20 -26.13
C ARG A 130 18.70 33.04 -26.13
N PHE A 131 18.70 32.22 -27.16
CA PHE A 131 18.09 30.88 -27.14
C PHE A 131 19.19 29.85 -26.94
N THR A 132 19.04 29.01 -25.94
CA THR A 132 19.88 27.82 -25.76
C THR A 132 19.01 26.64 -26.16
N VAL A 133 19.46 25.85 -27.14
CA VAL A 133 18.70 24.72 -27.67
C VAL A 133 19.56 23.47 -27.49
N VAL A 134 18.96 22.44 -26.92
CA VAL A 134 19.53 21.10 -26.72
C VAL A 134 18.40 20.09 -26.85
N CYS A 135 18.73 18.83 -27.13
CA CYS A 135 17.76 17.74 -27.04
C CYS A 135 18.19 16.71 -26.00
N MET A 136 17.21 15.99 -25.49
CA MET A 136 17.36 14.77 -24.69
C MET A 136 16.78 13.60 -25.46
N ASP A 137 17.43 12.45 -25.38
CA ASP A 137 16.84 11.20 -25.84
C ASP A 137 15.78 10.76 -24.81
N GLN A 138 14.79 10.01 -25.26
CA GLN A 138 13.74 9.40 -24.42
C GLN A 138 13.83 7.88 -24.59
N ALA A 139 13.47 7.14 -23.53
CA ALA A 139 13.48 5.68 -23.58
C ALA A 139 12.46 5.15 -24.58
N ALA A 140 11.25 5.71 -24.50
CA ALA A 140 10.06 5.34 -25.27
C ALA A 140 9.10 6.53 -25.37
N ILE A 141 8.03 6.36 -26.14
CA ILE A 141 6.86 7.25 -26.13
C ILE A 141 5.80 6.57 -25.26
N LEU A 142 5.65 7.06 -24.03
CA LEU A 142 4.67 6.57 -23.07
C LEU A 142 3.43 7.46 -23.06
N GLU A 143 2.25 6.88 -22.91
CA GLU A 143 0.96 7.54 -22.79
C GLU A 143 0.26 7.12 -21.49
N ASP A 144 -0.59 8.00 -20.93
CA ASP A 144 -1.27 7.72 -19.65
C ASP A 144 -2.25 6.54 -19.77
N ASP A 145 -2.33 5.74 -18.71
CA ASP A 145 -3.14 4.53 -18.61
C ASP A 145 -4.34 4.71 -17.70
N VAL A 146 -5.38 3.90 -17.95
CA VAL A 146 -6.56 3.83 -17.10
C VAL A 146 -6.93 2.39 -16.80
N ALA A 147 -7.28 2.12 -15.54
CA ALA A 147 -7.79 0.83 -15.08
C ALA A 147 -9.05 1.03 -14.22
N VAL A 148 -9.85 -0.02 -14.12
CA VAL A 148 -10.99 -0.11 -13.21
C VAL A 148 -10.91 -1.45 -12.52
N VAL A 149 -11.11 -1.46 -11.21
CA VAL A 149 -11.15 -2.64 -10.36
C VAL A 149 -12.23 -2.42 -9.32
N ASP A 150 -12.86 -3.49 -8.85
CA ASP A 150 -13.71 -3.38 -7.68
C ASP A 150 -12.82 -3.23 -6.42
N GLU A 151 -13.34 -2.65 -5.34
CA GLU A 151 -12.59 -2.63 -4.07
C GLU A 151 -12.31 -4.05 -3.58
N ASP A 152 -11.24 -4.19 -2.81
CA ASP A 152 -10.71 -5.46 -2.30
C ASP A 152 -10.27 -6.49 -3.36
N ASP A 153 -10.36 -6.13 -4.65
CA ASP A 153 -9.86 -6.91 -5.77
C ASP A 153 -8.56 -6.31 -6.34
N ALA A 154 -7.65 -7.18 -6.80
CA ALA A 154 -6.45 -6.78 -7.52
C ALA A 154 -6.66 -6.76 -9.05
N VAL A 155 -6.00 -5.83 -9.75
CA VAL A 155 -6.07 -5.71 -11.22
C VAL A 155 -4.70 -5.71 -11.89
N GLN A 156 -4.55 -6.51 -12.95
CA GLN A 156 -3.40 -6.42 -13.84
C GLN A 156 -3.58 -5.30 -14.86
N ILE A 157 -2.61 -4.38 -14.92
CA ILE A 157 -2.65 -3.19 -15.77
C ILE A 157 -1.70 -3.36 -16.96
N PRO A 158 -2.21 -3.43 -18.20
CA PRO A 158 -1.37 -3.57 -19.40
C PRO A 158 -0.78 -2.21 -19.81
N ILE A 159 0.14 -1.68 -18.99
CA ILE A 159 0.72 -0.32 -19.13
C ILE A 159 1.40 -0.04 -20.48
N PHE A 160 1.73 -1.07 -21.27
CA PHE A 160 2.41 -0.90 -22.56
C PHE A 160 1.49 -0.99 -23.79
N ASP A 161 0.18 -1.23 -23.63
CA ASP A 161 -0.75 -1.47 -24.75
C ASP A 161 -0.96 -0.23 -25.65
N ASN A 162 -0.89 0.96 -25.06
CA ASN A 162 -1.02 2.27 -25.72
C ASN A 162 0.33 2.91 -26.09
N ASP A 163 1.45 2.31 -25.70
CA ASP A 163 2.78 2.87 -25.83
C ASP A 163 3.50 2.51 -27.13
N SER A 164 4.62 3.21 -27.39
CA SER A 164 5.45 2.92 -28.57
C SER A 164 6.93 3.22 -28.38
N GLU A 165 7.76 2.67 -29.28
CA GLU A 165 9.23 2.79 -29.21
C GLU A 165 9.85 2.18 -27.93
N LEU A 166 9.18 1.18 -27.35
CA LEU A 166 9.65 0.46 -26.16
C LEU A 166 11.03 -0.20 -26.41
N PRO A 167 11.99 -0.03 -25.49
CA PRO A 167 13.28 -0.70 -25.58
C PRO A 167 13.18 -2.18 -25.14
N ASP A 168 13.82 -3.07 -25.90
CA ASP A 168 13.96 -4.50 -25.53
C ASP A 168 14.90 -4.73 -24.31
N THR A 169 15.48 -3.67 -23.75
CA THR A 169 16.29 -3.71 -22.52
C THR A 169 16.15 -2.40 -21.75
N GLY A 170 15.86 -2.45 -20.46
CA GLY A 170 15.66 -1.28 -19.63
C GLY A 170 15.40 -1.60 -18.16
N VAL A 171 15.01 -0.57 -17.42
CA VAL A 171 14.57 -0.65 -16.03
C VAL A 171 13.22 0.06 -15.94
N LEU A 172 12.24 -0.62 -15.37
CA LEU A 172 10.93 -0.09 -15.04
C LEU A 172 10.87 0.21 -13.53
N THR A 173 10.31 1.36 -13.17
CA THR A 173 10.17 1.82 -11.77
C THR A 173 8.85 2.54 -11.58
N PHE A 174 8.30 2.50 -10.37
CA PHE A 174 7.00 3.08 -10.01
C PHE A 174 7.13 4.05 -8.84
N THR A 175 6.15 4.94 -8.71
CA THR A 175 5.89 5.65 -7.46
C THR A 175 4.82 4.91 -6.67
N GLU A 176 4.89 4.94 -5.34
CA GLU A 176 3.81 4.39 -4.52
C GLU A 176 2.50 5.20 -4.72
N PRO A 177 1.36 4.52 -4.94
CA PRO A 177 0.05 5.14 -4.87
C PRO A 177 -0.28 5.65 -3.46
N ALA A 178 -1.38 6.40 -3.32
CA ALA A 178 -1.79 6.90 -2.01
C ALA A 178 -2.73 5.94 -1.27
N ASN A 179 -3.52 5.14 -1.99
CA ASN A 179 -4.56 4.27 -1.42
C ASN A 179 -4.50 2.87 -2.07
N GLY A 180 -3.30 2.36 -2.28
CA GLY A 180 -3.05 1.04 -2.81
C GLY A 180 -1.56 0.76 -2.97
N SER A 181 -1.25 -0.44 -3.41
CA SER A 181 0.11 -0.91 -3.69
C SER A 181 0.25 -1.35 -5.15
N VAL A 182 1.49 -1.34 -5.66
CA VAL A 182 1.82 -1.82 -7.00
C VAL A 182 2.90 -2.88 -6.92
N THR A 183 2.61 -4.06 -7.46
CA THR A 183 3.57 -5.15 -7.58
C THR A 183 3.90 -5.42 -9.05
N VAL A 184 5.09 -5.95 -9.29
CA VAL A 184 5.61 -6.20 -10.64
C VAL A 184 6.20 -7.60 -10.70
N ASP A 185 5.63 -8.44 -11.54
CA ASP A 185 6.23 -9.71 -11.94
C ASP A 185 7.08 -9.50 -13.19
N GLU A 186 8.40 -9.60 -13.04
CA GLU A 186 9.37 -9.47 -14.12
C GLU A 186 9.46 -10.73 -15.01
N ASN A 187 8.62 -11.75 -14.82
CA ASN A 187 8.55 -12.99 -15.62
C ASN A 187 9.91 -13.71 -15.83
N GLY A 188 10.85 -13.52 -14.90
CA GLY A 188 12.22 -14.04 -14.98
C GLY A 188 13.14 -13.29 -15.96
N THR A 189 12.76 -12.10 -16.41
CA THR A 189 13.48 -11.21 -17.33
C THR A 189 13.76 -9.79 -16.76
N PRO A 190 14.52 -9.64 -15.64
CA PRO A 190 14.65 -8.37 -14.86
C PRO A 190 15.21 -7.12 -15.56
N ASN A 191 15.64 -7.21 -16.82
CA ASN A 191 16.11 -6.05 -17.58
C ASN A 191 15.42 -5.96 -18.94
N ASP A 192 14.37 -6.75 -19.19
CA ASP A 192 13.52 -6.67 -20.37
C ASP A 192 12.11 -6.32 -19.89
N PRO A 193 11.73 -5.04 -19.88
CA PRO A 193 10.45 -4.63 -19.34
C PRO A 193 9.28 -5.01 -20.24
N THR A 194 9.51 -5.58 -21.43
CA THR A 194 8.44 -5.76 -22.42
C THR A 194 7.46 -6.90 -22.09
N ASP A 195 7.79 -7.74 -21.13
CA ASP A 195 6.93 -8.81 -20.62
C ASP A 195 6.62 -8.71 -19.11
N ASP A 196 6.98 -7.61 -18.47
CA ASP A 196 6.62 -7.32 -17.07
C ASP A 196 5.09 -7.25 -16.92
N ILE A 197 4.57 -7.85 -15.85
CA ILE A 197 3.16 -7.79 -15.47
C ILE A 197 3.05 -6.87 -14.25
N VAL A 198 2.26 -5.81 -14.38
CA VAL A 198 2.00 -4.85 -13.31
C VAL A 198 0.64 -5.15 -12.70
N THR A 199 0.60 -5.32 -11.38
CA THR A 199 -0.64 -5.52 -10.62
C THR A 199 -0.81 -4.36 -9.65
N TYR A 200 -2.02 -3.81 -9.58
CA TYR A 200 -2.44 -2.84 -8.57
C TYR A 200 -3.43 -3.50 -7.62
N THR A 201 -3.24 -3.30 -6.32
CA THR A 201 -4.15 -3.73 -5.25
C THR A 201 -4.55 -2.48 -4.45
N PRO A 202 -5.83 -2.11 -4.37
CA PRO A 202 -6.28 -1.01 -3.53
C PRO A 202 -6.06 -1.33 -2.05
N ASN A 203 -6.01 -0.30 -1.19
CA ASN A 203 -6.13 -0.53 0.25
C ASN A 203 -7.53 -1.10 0.56
N PRO A 204 -7.69 -1.88 1.65
CA PRO A 204 -9.01 -2.32 2.11
C PRO A 204 -10.00 -1.16 2.21
N ASP A 205 -11.25 -1.40 1.80
CA ASP A 205 -12.38 -0.44 1.82
C ASP A 205 -12.16 0.87 1.05
N PHE A 206 -11.09 0.96 0.26
CA PHE A 206 -10.85 2.16 -0.53
C PHE A 206 -11.63 2.10 -1.85
N ASN A 207 -12.65 2.94 -1.95
CA ASN A 207 -13.28 3.29 -3.22
C ASN A 207 -12.87 4.70 -3.72
N GLY A 208 -12.83 4.87 -5.05
CA GLY A 208 -12.57 6.16 -5.67
C GLY A 208 -11.46 6.15 -6.70
N GLN A 209 -10.69 7.23 -6.78
CA GLN A 209 -9.64 7.37 -7.79
C GLN A 209 -8.27 7.38 -7.13
N ASP A 210 -7.37 6.51 -7.59
CA ASP A 210 -5.96 6.49 -7.22
C ASP A 210 -5.07 6.66 -8.44
N THR A 211 -3.82 7.09 -8.22
CA THR A 211 -2.87 7.37 -9.29
C THR A 211 -1.44 7.05 -8.89
N PHE A 212 -0.69 6.46 -9.80
CA PHE A 212 0.76 6.29 -9.68
C PHE A 212 1.45 6.55 -11.02
N ASP A 213 2.71 6.96 -10.97
CA ASP A 213 3.55 7.15 -12.16
C ASP A 213 4.44 5.92 -12.37
N TYR A 214 4.64 5.52 -13.63
CA TYR A 214 5.69 4.58 -14.01
C TYR A 214 6.73 5.27 -14.88
N THR A 215 7.99 4.89 -14.67
CA THR A 215 9.14 5.41 -15.41
C THR A 215 9.92 4.27 -16.03
N LEU A 216 10.08 4.33 -17.35
CA LEU A 216 10.85 3.39 -18.14
C LEU A 216 12.16 4.03 -18.57
N CYS A 217 13.28 3.45 -18.16
CA CYS A 217 14.61 3.86 -18.59
C CYS A 217 15.25 2.81 -19.50
N ASN A 218 15.83 3.21 -20.63
CA ASN A 218 16.55 2.29 -21.51
C ASN A 218 17.97 2.00 -20.97
N SER A 219 18.67 1.03 -21.57
CA SER A 219 20.08 0.70 -21.23
C SER A 219 21.09 1.82 -21.52
N PHE A 220 20.67 2.95 -22.10
CA PHE A 220 21.47 4.14 -22.32
C PHE A 220 21.23 5.24 -21.28
N GLY A 221 20.34 5.00 -20.31
CA GLY A 221 20.00 5.94 -19.23
C GLY A 221 19.03 7.05 -19.65
N ASP A 222 18.43 6.96 -20.83
CA ASP A 222 17.30 7.82 -21.21
C ASP A 222 16.06 7.28 -20.54
N CYS A 223 15.16 8.15 -20.06
CA CYS A 223 13.95 7.76 -19.35
C CYS A 223 12.71 8.48 -19.90
N SER A 224 11.57 7.82 -19.77
CA SER A 224 10.23 8.35 -20.06
C SER A 224 9.31 8.01 -18.90
N THR A 225 8.32 8.85 -18.61
CA THR A 225 7.36 8.68 -17.51
C THR A 225 5.94 8.88 -18.02
N ALA A 226 4.99 8.10 -17.52
CA ALA A 226 3.55 8.26 -17.74
C ALA A 226 2.78 7.93 -16.44
N THR A 227 1.52 8.35 -16.38
CA THR A 227 0.67 8.19 -15.20
C THR A 227 -0.39 7.12 -15.44
N VAL A 228 -0.57 6.23 -14.48
CA VAL A 228 -1.72 5.31 -14.39
C VAL A 228 -2.78 5.93 -13.50
N THR A 229 -4.02 5.95 -13.96
CA THR A 229 -5.19 6.31 -13.14
C THR A 229 -6.07 5.08 -12.94
N VAL A 230 -6.22 4.65 -11.69
CA VAL A 230 -7.12 3.54 -11.32
C VAL A 230 -8.40 4.12 -10.74
N THR A 231 -9.55 3.60 -11.19
CA THR A 231 -10.85 3.85 -10.55
C THR A 231 -11.26 2.59 -9.82
N VAL A 232 -11.30 2.65 -8.49
CA VAL A 232 -11.77 1.58 -7.62
C VAL A 232 -13.27 1.74 -7.42
N THR A 233 -14.05 0.72 -7.79
CA THR A 233 -15.51 0.72 -7.71
C THR A 233 -15.99 0.06 -6.42
N PRO A 234 -16.92 0.69 -5.69
CA PRO A 234 -17.40 0.13 -4.45
C PRO A 234 -18.21 -1.15 -4.67
N ILE A 235 -18.08 -2.09 -3.75
CA ILE A 235 -18.88 -3.29 -3.57
C ILE A 235 -19.81 -3.04 -2.39
N VAL A 236 -21.07 -3.47 -2.50
CA VAL A 236 -22.01 -3.31 -1.38
C VAL A 236 -21.52 -4.18 -0.22
N ASP A 237 -21.32 -3.59 0.95
CA ASP A 237 -20.98 -4.31 2.17
C ASP A 237 -22.14 -4.24 3.17
N THR A 238 -22.45 -5.38 3.77
CA THR A 238 -23.49 -5.48 4.80
C THR A 238 -22.91 -6.24 5.96
N VAL A 239 -23.03 -5.66 7.15
CA VAL A 239 -22.47 -6.18 8.41
C VAL A 239 -23.63 -6.69 9.27
N ALA A 240 -23.37 -7.70 10.10
CA ALA A 240 -24.38 -8.21 11.01
C ALA A 240 -24.84 -7.12 12.00
N ASP A 241 -26.14 -7.07 12.29
CA ASP A 241 -26.68 -6.16 13.30
C ASP A 241 -27.12 -6.93 14.54
N LEU A 242 -27.03 -6.27 15.69
CA LEU A 242 -27.60 -6.73 16.94
C LEU A 242 -28.55 -5.69 17.50
N VAL A 243 -29.77 -6.11 17.84
CA VAL A 243 -30.76 -5.24 18.48
C VAL A 243 -31.45 -5.90 19.65
N THR A 244 -31.81 -5.11 20.66
CA THR A 244 -32.55 -5.58 21.83
C THR A 244 -33.94 -4.95 21.91
N THR A 245 -34.94 -5.71 22.34
CA THR A 245 -36.27 -5.18 22.60
C THR A 245 -36.98 -5.88 23.74
N GLU A 246 -37.85 -5.15 24.40
CA GLU A 246 -38.68 -5.69 25.47
C GLU A 246 -39.68 -6.72 24.93
N GLU A 247 -40.02 -7.72 25.74
CA GLU A 247 -41.11 -8.66 25.47
C GLU A 247 -42.38 -7.91 24.99
N ASP A 248 -43.08 -8.49 24.01
CA ASP A 248 -44.31 -7.95 23.41
C ASP A 248 -44.17 -6.54 22.77
N THR A 249 -42.95 -6.01 22.62
CA THR A 249 -42.70 -4.66 22.12
C THR A 249 -42.12 -4.67 20.71
N PRO A 250 -42.81 -4.08 19.71
CA PRO A 250 -42.22 -3.90 18.39
C PRO A 250 -41.06 -2.90 18.41
N ILE A 251 -40.00 -3.21 17.68
CA ILE A 251 -38.83 -2.35 17.49
C ILE A 251 -38.66 -1.96 16.02
N GLN A 252 -38.22 -0.73 15.79
CA GLN A 252 -37.77 -0.28 14.49
C GLN A 252 -36.24 -0.40 14.45
N ILE A 253 -35.73 -1.13 13.48
CA ILE A 253 -34.32 -1.49 13.36
C ILE A 253 -33.64 -0.53 12.38
N THR A 254 -32.45 -0.05 12.74
CA THR A 254 -31.60 0.77 11.88
C THR A 254 -30.55 -0.13 11.25
N TRP A 255 -30.96 -0.89 10.23
CA TRP A 255 -30.14 -1.92 9.58
C TRP A 255 -28.91 -1.37 8.84
N SER A 256 -28.93 -0.10 8.44
CA SER A 256 -27.88 0.50 7.59
C SER A 256 -26.79 1.19 8.40
N GLY A 257 -26.66 0.83 9.68
CA GLY A 257 -25.97 1.64 10.67
C GLY A 257 -24.45 1.42 10.67
N ASN A 258 -24.06 0.16 10.63
CA ASN A 258 -22.68 -0.33 10.55
C ASN A 258 -22.28 -0.83 9.15
N ASP A 259 -23.20 -0.78 8.19
CA ASP A 259 -22.94 -1.13 6.80
C ASP A 259 -22.13 -0.06 6.04
N ASN A 260 -21.26 -0.51 5.13
CA ASN A 260 -20.52 0.35 4.22
C ASN A 260 -20.98 0.23 2.75
N ASP A 261 -20.69 1.23 1.93
CA ASP A 261 -20.92 1.22 0.48
C ASP A 261 -22.36 0.90 0.02
N LEU A 262 -23.33 1.25 0.88
CA LEU A 262 -24.74 1.06 0.60
C LEU A 262 -25.23 1.90 -0.60
N PRO A 263 -25.98 1.29 -1.55
CA PRO A 263 -26.33 1.96 -2.78
C PRO A 263 -27.58 2.85 -2.64
N ASP A 264 -27.54 4.07 -3.20
CA ASP A 264 -28.71 4.95 -3.39
C ASP A 264 -29.72 4.43 -4.45
N SER A 265 -29.42 3.29 -5.10
CA SER A 265 -30.34 2.64 -6.02
C SER A 265 -30.08 1.14 -6.12
N GLY A 266 -31.12 0.35 -5.89
CA GLY A 266 -30.93 -1.07 -5.63
C GLY A 266 -32.18 -1.80 -5.18
N THR A 267 -32.02 -2.91 -4.48
CA THR A 267 -33.12 -3.62 -3.79
C THR A 267 -32.71 -4.00 -2.38
N PHE A 268 -33.65 -3.92 -1.43
CA PHE A 268 -33.54 -4.45 -0.08
C PHE A 268 -34.56 -5.58 0.12
N THR A 269 -34.14 -6.71 0.67
CA THR A 269 -35.03 -7.84 0.98
C THR A 269 -34.66 -8.49 2.31
N VAL A 270 -35.64 -9.08 2.99
CA VAL A 270 -35.45 -9.78 4.27
C VAL A 270 -36.07 -11.18 4.23
N THR A 271 -35.56 -12.07 5.07
CA THR A 271 -36.18 -13.37 5.37
C THR A 271 -37.20 -13.27 6.51
N ASP A 272 -37.96 -14.35 6.74
CA ASP A 272 -38.91 -14.42 7.85
C ASP A 272 -38.22 -15.05 9.07
N PRO A 273 -38.24 -14.42 10.26
CA PRO A 273 -37.68 -15.00 11.46
C PRO A 273 -38.59 -16.09 12.07
N THR A 274 -38.10 -16.82 13.08
CA THR A 274 -38.83 -17.96 13.66
C THR A 274 -39.80 -17.51 14.76
N ASN A 275 -39.39 -16.55 15.58
CA ASN A 275 -40.07 -16.14 16.81
C ASN A 275 -40.70 -14.74 16.75
N GLY A 276 -40.80 -14.14 15.56
CA GLY A 276 -41.52 -12.89 15.35
C GLY A 276 -42.00 -12.69 13.92
N THR A 277 -42.23 -11.43 13.56
CA THR A 277 -42.56 -11.01 12.19
C THR A 277 -41.83 -9.74 11.81
N VAL A 278 -41.30 -9.69 10.59
CA VAL A 278 -40.63 -8.50 10.04
C VAL A 278 -41.53 -7.83 9.01
N THR A 279 -41.54 -6.50 9.03
CA THR A 279 -42.15 -5.69 7.98
C THR A 279 -41.17 -4.63 7.48
N VAL A 280 -41.01 -4.55 6.16
CA VAL A 280 -40.23 -3.50 5.50
C VAL A 280 -41.18 -2.44 4.95
N ASN A 281 -40.96 -1.19 5.32
CA ASN A 281 -41.63 -0.03 4.74
C ASN A 281 -40.68 0.66 3.76
N ASP A 282 -40.96 0.49 2.47
CA ASP A 282 -40.14 1.01 1.37
C ASP A 282 -40.30 2.52 1.12
N ASN A 283 -41.00 3.26 1.98
CA ASN A 283 -41.36 4.68 1.83
C ASN A 283 -41.96 5.09 0.45
N GLY A 284 -42.39 4.13 -0.37
CA GLY A 284 -42.83 4.34 -1.75
C GLY A 284 -41.70 4.42 -2.79
N THR A 285 -40.48 3.99 -2.44
CA THR A 285 -39.21 4.01 -3.17
C THR A 285 -38.62 2.59 -3.39
N PRO A 286 -39.30 1.68 -4.13
CA PRO A 286 -38.90 0.26 -4.20
C PRO A 286 -37.57 -0.06 -4.91
N ASN A 287 -36.82 0.93 -5.36
CA ASN A 287 -35.51 0.72 -6.02
C ASN A 287 -34.41 1.61 -5.40
N ASP A 288 -34.60 2.02 -4.15
CA ASP A 288 -33.74 2.91 -3.40
C ASP A 288 -33.76 2.40 -1.95
N PRO A 289 -32.81 1.51 -1.59
CA PRO A 289 -32.81 0.89 -0.27
C PRO A 289 -32.45 1.92 0.83
N SER A 290 -31.80 3.04 0.51
CA SER A 290 -31.27 4.01 1.48
C SER A 290 -32.31 4.62 2.44
N ASP A 291 -33.61 4.50 2.14
CA ASP A 291 -34.70 4.98 3.00
C ASP A 291 -35.65 3.89 3.48
N ASP A 292 -35.32 2.61 3.28
CA ASP A 292 -36.13 1.49 3.72
C ASP A 292 -36.09 1.34 5.25
N MET A 293 -37.26 1.21 5.88
CA MET A 293 -37.40 1.08 7.33
C MET A 293 -37.83 -0.33 7.71
N VAL A 294 -37.06 -0.99 8.56
CA VAL A 294 -37.33 -2.33 9.07
C VAL A 294 -38.03 -2.25 10.43
N THR A 295 -39.08 -3.04 10.62
CA THR A 295 -39.76 -3.19 11.91
C THR A 295 -39.94 -4.66 12.22
N TYR A 296 -39.40 -5.08 13.38
CA TYR A 296 -39.60 -6.39 13.95
C TYR A 296 -40.71 -6.34 15.02
N THR A 297 -41.50 -7.39 15.10
CA THR A 297 -42.52 -7.58 16.15
C THR A 297 -42.39 -8.99 16.71
N PRO A 298 -41.98 -9.15 17.97
CA PRO A 298 -41.91 -10.46 18.63
C PRO A 298 -43.26 -11.17 18.62
N ASN A 299 -43.23 -12.51 18.63
CA ASN A 299 -44.42 -13.29 18.96
C ASN A 299 -44.85 -13.01 20.40
N PRO A 300 -46.15 -13.09 20.71
CA PRO A 300 -46.60 -12.89 22.07
C PRO A 300 -45.99 -13.87 23.05
N ASP A 301 -45.59 -13.37 24.21
CA ASP A 301 -44.96 -14.13 25.29
C ASP A 301 -43.60 -14.79 24.87
N PHE A 302 -42.88 -14.23 23.88
CA PHE A 302 -41.56 -14.73 23.45
C PHE A 302 -40.44 -14.02 24.20
N ASP A 303 -39.49 -14.82 24.69
CA ASP A 303 -38.31 -14.43 25.45
C ASP A 303 -37.12 -15.26 24.91
N GLY A 304 -35.98 -14.61 24.70
CA GLY A 304 -34.79 -15.16 24.05
C GLY A 304 -34.48 -14.56 22.67
N THR A 305 -33.59 -15.23 21.93
CA THR A 305 -33.02 -14.75 20.66
C THR A 305 -33.83 -15.16 19.42
N ASP A 306 -33.94 -14.25 18.44
CA ASP A 306 -34.50 -14.50 17.11
C ASP A 306 -33.60 -13.86 16.05
N MET A 307 -33.66 -14.31 14.80
CA MET A 307 -32.76 -13.82 13.75
C MET A 307 -33.45 -13.79 12.38
N PHE A 308 -33.02 -12.87 11.52
CA PHE A 308 -33.36 -12.91 10.09
C PHE A 308 -32.26 -12.25 9.23
N ASP A 309 -32.05 -12.83 8.06
CA ASP A 309 -31.12 -12.26 7.07
C ASP A 309 -31.76 -11.10 6.31
N TYR A 310 -30.96 -10.10 5.97
CA TYR A 310 -31.27 -9.07 4.97
C TYR A 310 -30.26 -9.09 3.84
N THR A 311 -30.71 -8.73 2.64
CA THR A 311 -29.88 -8.67 1.43
C THR A 311 -30.06 -7.32 0.77
N VAL A 312 -28.95 -6.64 0.52
CA VAL A 312 -28.90 -5.38 -0.24
C VAL A 312 -28.23 -5.65 -1.57
N CYS A 313 -28.81 -5.17 -2.65
CA CYS A 313 -28.19 -5.23 -3.98
C CYS A 313 -28.16 -3.84 -4.62
N ASP A 314 -27.09 -3.51 -5.33
CA ASP A 314 -27.01 -2.32 -6.17
C ASP A 314 -27.81 -2.46 -7.49
N ALA A 315 -27.78 -1.41 -8.32
CA ALA A 315 -28.44 -1.41 -9.63
C ALA A 315 -27.74 -2.28 -10.71
N LEU A 316 -26.51 -2.72 -10.46
CA LEU A 316 -25.72 -3.58 -11.35
C LEU A 316 -25.92 -5.07 -11.02
N GLY A 317 -26.45 -5.37 -9.84
CA GLY A 317 -26.71 -6.71 -9.32
C GLY A 317 -25.61 -7.26 -8.41
N ASN A 318 -24.72 -6.41 -7.92
CA ASN A 318 -23.81 -6.74 -6.81
C ASN A 318 -24.63 -6.75 -5.53
N CYS A 319 -24.50 -7.80 -4.71
CA CYS A 319 -25.31 -7.98 -3.52
C CYS A 319 -24.45 -8.46 -2.35
N SER A 320 -24.75 -7.95 -1.16
CA SER A 320 -24.27 -8.50 0.11
C SER A 320 -25.44 -8.87 1.02
N THR A 321 -25.21 -9.79 1.95
CA THR A 321 -26.21 -10.34 2.87
C THR A 321 -25.61 -10.49 4.25
N ALA A 322 -26.31 -9.96 5.25
CA ALA A 322 -25.95 -10.09 6.64
C ALA A 322 -27.16 -10.47 7.49
N THR A 323 -26.90 -10.79 8.75
CA THR A 323 -27.89 -11.28 9.71
C THR A 323 -28.22 -10.19 10.71
N ILE A 324 -29.50 -9.97 10.96
CA ILE A 324 -29.95 -9.18 12.12
C ILE A 324 -30.32 -10.17 13.22
N THR A 325 -29.61 -10.10 14.34
CA THR A 325 -29.90 -10.82 15.58
C THR A 325 -30.72 -9.93 16.52
N ILE A 326 -31.77 -10.49 17.10
CA ILE A 326 -32.71 -9.79 17.98
C ILE A 326 -32.78 -10.51 19.31
N VAL A 327 -32.37 -9.83 20.38
CA VAL A 327 -32.60 -10.28 21.75
C VAL A 327 -33.93 -9.71 22.23
N VAL A 328 -34.88 -10.60 22.53
CA VAL A 328 -36.15 -10.23 23.16
C VAL A 328 -36.08 -10.62 24.63
N SER A 329 -36.12 -9.65 25.53
CA SER A 329 -36.00 -9.91 26.96
C SER A 329 -37.01 -9.11 27.78
N ASP A 330 -37.43 -9.63 28.93
CA ASP A 330 -38.18 -8.86 29.94
C ASP A 330 -37.28 -8.25 31.03
N GLN A 331 -35.96 -8.48 30.91
CA GLN A 331 -34.94 -8.06 31.87
C GLN A 331 -34.60 -6.57 31.73
N ILE A 332 -34.17 -5.98 32.84
CA ILE A 332 -33.74 -4.57 32.93
C ILE A 332 -32.23 -4.43 32.67
N VAL A 333 -31.46 -5.49 32.90
CA VAL A 333 -30.02 -5.59 32.69
C VAL A 333 -29.81 -6.61 31.57
N LEU A 334 -29.00 -6.28 30.57
CA LEU A 334 -28.79 -7.05 29.34
C LEU A 334 -27.40 -7.68 29.25
N ASP A 335 -26.47 -7.15 30.05
CA ASP A 335 -25.04 -7.46 30.11
C ASP A 335 -24.66 -7.22 31.58
N THR A 336 -24.26 -8.27 32.30
CA THR A 336 -24.19 -8.23 33.77
C THR A 336 -22.78 -7.96 34.30
N ASP A 337 -21.74 -8.49 33.68
CA ASP A 337 -20.31 -8.19 33.93
C ASP A 337 -19.87 -6.87 33.28
N GLY A 338 -20.52 -6.44 32.21
CA GLY A 338 -20.27 -5.19 31.50
C GLY A 338 -19.19 -5.30 30.43
N ASP A 339 -18.88 -6.51 29.96
CA ASP A 339 -17.80 -6.78 29.00
C ASP A 339 -18.17 -6.30 27.57
N GLY A 340 -19.47 -6.19 27.29
CA GLY A 340 -20.03 -5.77 26.01
C GLY A 340 -20.74 -6.89 25.26
N ILE A 341 -20.52 -8.14 25.62
CA ILE A 341 -21.31 -9.29 25.22
C ILE A 341 -22.63 -9.23 25.99
N LEU A 342 -23.71 -9.71 25.38
CA LEU A 342 -25.01 -9.75 26.08
C LEU A 342 -25.16 -11.10 26.75
N ASP A 343 -25.72 -11.14 27.97
CA ASP A 343 -25.96 -12.37 28.76
C ASP A 343 -26.56 -13.53 27.93
N SER A 344 -27.36 -13.19 26.91
CA SER A 344 -28.02 -14.15 26.02
C SER A 344 -27.12 -14.82 24.97
N PHE A 345 -25.94 -14.27 24.71
CA PHE A 345 -24.90 -14.88 23.88
C PHE A 345 -24.02 -15.81 24.71
N GLU A 346 -23.73 -15.43 25.96
CA GLU A 346 -22.95 -16.25 26.90
C GLU A 346 -23.73 -17.48 27.39
N ASP A 347 -25.06 -17.42 27.36
CA ASP A 347 -25.87 -18.63 27.44
C ASP A 347 -25.94 -19.36 26.09
N LEU A 348 -24.99 -20.27 25.87
CA LEU A 348 -25.03 -21.30 24.81
C LEU A 348 -26.31 -22.16 24.82
N ASN A 349 -27.20 -21.98 25.81
CA ASN A 349 -28.56 -22.48 25.88
C ASN A 349 -28.62 -24.00 25.76
N THR A 350 -27.68 -24.65 26.44
CA THR A 350 -27.53 -26.10 26.45
C THR A 350 -28.78 -26.81 26.99
N ASP A 351 -29.59 -26.13 27.81
CA ASP A 351 -30.82 -26.68 28.40
C ASP A 351 -32.11 -26.34 27.61
N GLY A 352 -32.03 -25.41 26.66
CA GLY A 352 -33.07 -25.09 25.68
C GLY A 352 -34.23 -24.25 26.22
N ASP A 353 -34.01 -23.44 27.26
CA ASP A 353 -35.01 -22.51 27.78
C ASP A 353 -34.77 -21.02 27.46
N ASN A 354 -33.64 -20.68 26.82
CA ASN A 354 -33.25 -19.32 26.41
C ASN A 354 -33.23 -18.30 27.57
N ASP A 355 -33.02 -18.75 28.81
CA ASP A 355 -32.96 -17.90 30.00
C ASP A 355 -31.56 -18.04 30.64
N PRO A 356 -30.67 -17.05 30.47
CA PRO A 356 -29.30 -17.12 30.99
C PRO A 356 -29.26 -17.23 32.52
N ALA A 357 -30.33 -16.87 33.23
CA ALA A 357 -30.37 -16.99 34.68
C ALA A 357 -30.72 -18.42 35.17
N THR A 358 -31.02 -19.37 34.29
CA THR A 358 -31.43 -20.73 34.66
C THR A 358 -30.53 -21.83 34.10
N ASN A 359 -29.71 -22.42 34.97
CA ASN A 359 -28.66 -23.38 34.57
C ASN A 359 -27.74 -22.78 33.49
N PRO A 360 -27.13 -21.61 33.79
CA PRO A 360 -26.23 -20.96 32.85
C PRO A 360 -25.08 -21.88 32.42
N THR A 361 -24.52 -21.59 31.26
CA THR A 361 -23.21 -22.08 30.83
C THR A 361 -22.13 -21.62 31.83
N ASP A 362 -21.10 -22.44 31.94
CA ASP A 362 -19.99 -22.38 32.92
C ASP A 362 -18.90 -23.22 32.24
N THR A 363 -18.22 -22.58 31.28
CA THR A 363 -17.39 -23.22 30.24
C THR A 363 -16.15 -23.87 30.85
N ASP A 364 -15.36 -23.12 31.59
CA ASP A 364 -14.18 -23.57 32.35
C ASP A 364 -14.51 -24.45 33.58
N ASN A 365 -15.75 -24.40 34.08
CA ASN A 365 -16.24 -25.06 35.29
C ASN A 365 -15.64 -24.55 36.61
N ASP A 366 -15.25 -23.29 36.72
CA ASP A 366 -14.78 -22.69 37.97
C ASP A 366 -15.94 -22.39 38.96
N GLY A 367 -17.17 -22.31 38.41
CA GLY A 367 -18.42 -22.04 39.12
C GLY A 367 -18.89 -20.59 39.11
N ILE A 368 -18.24 -19.72 38.35
CA ILE A 368 -18.72 -18.46 37.79
C ILE A 368 -19.34 -18.81 36.42
N PRO A 369 -20.62 -18.49 36.19
CA PRO A 369 -21.19 -18.71 34.86
C PRO A 369 -20.72 -17.65 33.87
N ASP A 370 -20.56 -18.03 32.60
CA ASP A 370 -20.01 -17.22 31.50
C ASP A 370 -20.55 -15.77 31.49
N TYR A 371 -21.87 -15.55 31.61
CA TYR A 371 -22.48 -14.20 31.68
C TYR A 371 -22.14 -13.33 32.94
N LEU A 372 -21.19 -13.77 33.73
CA LEU A 372 -20.63 -13.11 34.92
C LEU A 372 -19.10 -13.25 34.98
N ASP A 373 -18.53 -13.90 33.98
CA ASP A 373 -17.12 -14.18 33.81
C ASP A 373 -16.58 -13.20 32.75
N ILE A 374 -15.30 -12.85 32.81
CA ILE A 374 -14.67 -12.01 31.79
C ILE A 374 -13.55 -12.76 31.05
N ASP A 375 -13.34 -14.04 31.36
CA ASP A 375 -12.34 -14.98 30.81
C ASP A 375 -12.95 -16.39 30.88
N SER A 376 -13.99 -16.63 30.08
CA SER A 376 -14.93 -17.75 30.21
C SER A 376 -14.29 -19.14 29.98
N ASP A 377 -13.13 -19.22 29.34
CA ASP A 377 -12.36 -20.44 29.12
C ASP A 377 -10.99 -20.48 29.83
N ASP A 378 -10.71 -19.49 30.68
CA ASP A 378 -9.59 -19.47 31.63
C ASP A 378 -8.19 -19.40 30.96
N ASP A 379 -8.14 -18.85 29.75
CA ASP A 379 -6.95 -18.81 28.90
C ASP A 379 -6.06 -17.58 29.21
N GLY A 380 -6.66 -16.50 29.75
CA GLY A 380 -6.03 -15.26 30.17
C GLY A 380 -6.20 -14.07 29.22
N ILE A 381 -6.90 -14.24 28.10
CA ILE A 381 -7.37 -13.20 27.21
C ILE A 381 -8.82 -12.88 27.64
N PRO A 382 -9.21 -11.61 27.86
CA PRO A 382 -10.58 -11.32 28.26
C PRO A 382 -11.61 -11.52 27.13
N ASP A 383 -12.80 -12.01 27.47
CA ASP A 383 -13.92 -12.29 26.56
C ASP A 383 -14.24 -11.10 25.65
N ASN A 384 -14.11 -9.89 26.17
CA ASN A 384 -14.35 -8.65 25.44
C ASN A 384 -13.38 -8.44 24.25
N ILE A 385 -12.16 -8.97 24.34
CA ILE A 385 -11.12 -8.96 23.31
C ILE A 385 -11.43 -10.04 22.27
N GLU A 386 -11.76 -11.23 22.74
CA GLU A 386 -11.98 -12.42 21.91
C GLU A 386 -13.30 -12.36 21.14
N ALA A 387 -14.32 -11.71 21.70
CA ALA A 387 -15.58 -11.52 21.00
C ALA A 387 -15.50 -10.51 19.82
N GLN A 388 -14.36 -9.84 19.59
CA GLN A 388 -14.20 -8.79 18.58
C GLN A 388 -12.99 -8.99 17.67
N THR A 389 -13.12 -8.69 16.37
CA THR A 389 -11.98 -8.65 15.44
C THR A 389 -10.95 -7.59 15.84
N THR A 390 -9.67 -7.81 15.54
CA THR A 390 -8.57 -6.87 15.87
C THR A 390 -8.75 -5.48 15.25
N ASP A 391 -8.99 -5.37 13.93
CA ASP A 391 -9.17 -4.06 13.26
C ASP A 391 -10.46 -3.34 13.69
N GLY A 392 -11.48 -4.11 14.08
CA GLY A 392 -12.78 -3.63 14.53
C GLY A 392 -12.90 -3.39 16.03
N TYR A 393 -11.84 -3.61 16.82
CA TYR A 393 -11.91 -3.62 18.28
C TYR A 393 -12.43 -2.28 18.85
N ILE A 394 -13.50 -2.36 19.64
CA ILE A 394 -14.09 -1.23 20.35
C ILE A 394 -13.72 -1.35 21.83
N THR A 395 -12.89 -0.44 22.32
CA THR A 395 -12.54 -0.36 23.73
C THR A 395 -13.74 0.09 24.59
N PRO A 396 -13.99 -0.53 25.76
CA PRO A 396 -15.00 -0.07 26.73
C PRO A 396 -14.80 1.40 27.14
N SER A 397 -15.91 2.14 27.33
CA SER A 397 -15.83 3.55 27.78
C SER A 397 -15.94 3.74 29.30
N GLY A 398 -16.42 2.72 30.01
CA GLY A 398 -16.79 2.73 31.43
C GLY A 398 -18.03 3.60 31.72
N ILE A 399 -18.88 3.84 30.72
CA ILE A 399 -20.05 4.70 30.82
C ILE A 399 -21.28 3.93 30.38
N ASP A 400 -22.16 3.61 31.33
CA ASP A 400 -23.54 3.19 31.04
C ASP A 400 -24.51 4.30 31.48
N ALA A 401 -24.97 5.11 30.51
CA ALA A 401 -25.87 6.22 30.78
C ALA A 401 -27.30 5.78 31.09
N ASN A 402 -27.71 4.62 30.57
CA ASN A 402 -29.10 4.19 30.54
C ASN A 402 -29.43 3.13 31.63
N ASN A 403 -28.38 2.60 32.27
CA ASN A 403 -28.35 1.62 33.36
C ASN A 403 -28.93 0.26 32.95
N ASN A 404 -28.64 -0.19 31.72
CA ASN A 404 -28.98 -1.51 31.19
C ASN A 404 -27.82 -2.51 31.28
N GLY A 405 -26.66 -2.15 31.84
CA GLY A 405 -25.50 -3.04 31.96
C GLY A 405 -24.50 -2.82 30.83
N LEU A 406 -25.00 -2.75 29.60
CA LEU A 406 -24.19 -2.54 28.40
C LEU A 406 -23.53 -1.16 28.37
N ASP A 407 -22.22 -1.12 28.10
CA ASP A 407 -21.47 0.13 27.96
C ASP A 407 -21.93 0.95 26.73
N ASP A 408 -22.04 2.28 26.89
CA ASP A 408 -22.44 3.22 25.83
C ASP A 408 -21.50 3.12 24.59
N ALA A 409 -20.27 2.57 24.72
CA ALA A 409 -19.36 2.28 23.61
C ALA A 409 -19.95 1.29 22.60
N TYR A 410 -20.74 0.33 23.09
CA TYR A 410 -21.34 -0.75 22.30
C TYR A 410 -22.80 -0.45 21.88
N GLU A 411 -23.31 0.75 22.18
CA GLU A 411 -24.67 1.19 21.81
C GLU A 411 -24.70 2.12 20.57
N GLY A 412 -23.65 2.09 19.74
CA GLY A 412 -23.43 3.00 18.61
C GLY A 412 -24.07 2.55 17.28
N GLU A 413 -24.43 3.53 16.43
CA GLU A 413 -24.72 3.37 14.98
C GLU A 413 -25.48 2.09 14.55
N GLY A 414 -26.48 1.63 15.30
CA GLY A 414 -27.35 0.50 14.88
C GLY A 414 -27.03 -0.86 15.51
N VAL A 415 -25.86 -0.99 16.15
CA VAL A 415 -25.46 -2.16 16.95
C VAL A 415 -25.76 -1.91 18.44
N LEU A 416 -26.22 -2.95 19.14
CA LEU A 416 -26.48 -2.96 20.58
C LEU A 416 -25.76 -4.16 21.21
N GLY A 417 -24.47 -4.00 21.51
CA GLY A 417 -23.61 -5.05 22.08
C GLY A 417 -22.62 -5.62 21.07
N VAL A 418 -21.67 -6.41 21.55
CA VAL A 418 -20.72 -7.17 20.74
C VAL A 418 -21.41 -8.41 20.19
N ILE A 419 -21.15 -8.73 18.92
CA ILE A 419 -21.52 -10.02 18.34
C ILE A 419 -20.22 -10.85 18.37
N PRO A 420 -20.15 -11.92 19.19
CA PRO A 420 -18.94 -12.73 19.28
C PRO A 420 -18.48 -13.26 17.91
N VAL A 421 -17.18 -13.17 17.68
CA VAL A 421 -16.50 -13.77 16.52
C VAL A 421 -16.36 -15.28 16.73
N ASP A 422 -16.24 -16.00 15.61
CA ASP A 422 -16.00 -17.44 15.50
C ASP A 422 -14.98 -17.56 14.36
N THR A 423 -13.69 -17.54 14.72
CA THR A 423 -12.57 -17.33 13.80
C THR A 423 -12.36 -18.53 12.89
N ASP A 424 -12.36 -19.76 13.43
CA ASP A 424 -12.20 -21.00 12.65
C ASP A 424 -13.50 -21.55 12.03
N LEU A 425 -14.66 -20.98 12.40
CA LEU A 425 -16.01 -21.36 11.95
C LEU A 425 -16.43 -22.77 12.37
N ASP A 426 -15.96 -23.28 13.50
CA ASP A 426 -16.38 -24.56 14.07
C ASP A 426 -17.77 -24.49 14.76
N GLY A 427 -18.22 -23.27 15.09
CA GLY A 427 -19.48 -22.96 15.72
C GLY A 427 -19.42 -22.73 17.23
N LEU A 428 -18.22 -22.68 17.82
CA LEU A 428 -17.92 -22.06 19.10
C LEU A 428 -17.44 -20.62 18.87
N PRO A 429 -17.93 -19.64 19.64
CA PRO A 429 -17.35 -18.31 19.62
C PRO A 429 -15.96 -18.29 20.27
N ASP A 430 -15.09 -17.38 19.81
CA ASP A 430 -13.69 -17.27 20.27
C ASP A 430 -13.56 -17.22 21.80
N TYR A 431 -14.38 -16.41 22.51
CA TYR A 431 -14.30 -16.22 23.97
C TYR A 431 -14.56 -17.48 24.84
N VAL A 432 -14.87 -18.62 24.20
CA VAL A 432 -15.09 -19.92 24.87
C VAL A 432 -14.36 -21.05 24.13
N ASP A 433 -13.51 -20.72 23.17
CA ASP A 433 -12.74 -21.68 22.40
C ASP A 433 -11.29 -21.71 22.88
N GLU A 434 -10.72 -22.89 23.11
CA GLU A 434 -9.35 -23.01 23.67
C GLU A 434 -8.24 -22.83 22.60
N ASP A 435 -8.63 -22.63 21.34
CA ASP A 435 -7.82 -22.65 20.10
C ASP A 435 -8.63 -21.95 18.99
N ALA A 436 -8.74 -20.62 19.06
CA ALA A 436 -9.71 -19.82 18.30
C ALA A 436 -9.51 -19.89 16.77
N ASP A 437 -8.28 -20.09 16.30
CA ASP A 437 -7.95 -20.18 14.88
C ASP A 437 -7.86 -21.64 14.37
N GLY A 438 -7.84 -22.61 15.28
CA GLY A 438 -7.89 -24.04 15.03
C GLY A 438 -6.58 -24.61 14.48
N ASP A 439 -5.45 -23.96 14.70
CA ASP A 439 -4.14 -24.41 14.22
C ASP A 439 -3.51 -25.50 15.12
N GLY A 440 -3.99 -25.60 16.37
CA GLY A 440 -3.58 -26.60 17.36
C GLY A 440 -2.59 -26.12 18.42
N VAL A 441 -2.12 -24.87 18.35
CA VAL A 441 -1.55 -24.14 19.48
C VAL A 441 -2.70 -23.54 20.29
N PRO A 442 -2.68 -23.60 21.64
CA PRO A 442 -3.76 -23.00 22.43
C PRO A 442 -3.58 -21.50 22.63
N ASP A 443 -4.69 -20.76 22.64
CA ASP A 443 -4.75 -19.30 22.82
C ASP A 443 -4.02 -18.83 24.09
N ASN A 444 -4.11 -19.64 25.15
CA ASN A 444 -3.41 -19.43 26.41
C ASN A 444 -1.88 -19.30 26.25
N ILE A 445 -1.30 -19.88 25.18
CA ILE A 445 0.11 -19.79 24.81
C ILE A 445 0.32 -18.58 23.91
N GLU A 446 -0.41 -18.50 22.80
CA GLU A 446 -0.24 -17.45 21.78
C GLU A 446 -0.54 -16.06 22.30
N GLY A 447 -1.61 -15.87 23.08
CA GLY A 447 -1.93 -14.59 23.71
C GLY A 447 -0.94 -14.14 24.78
N ASN A 448 -0.04 -15.04 25.24
CA ASN A 448 0.75 -14.85 26.46
C ASN A 448 2.25 -15.13 26.32
N ASP A 449 2.77 -15.53 25.15
CA ASP A 449 4.19 -15.83 24.91
C ASP A 449 4.96 -14.64 24.31
N PHE A 450 5.22 -13.61 25.12
CA PHE A 450 5.93 -12.41 24.66
C PHE A 450 7.43 -12.60 24.40
N ASP A 451 8.03 -13.70 24.84
CA ASP A 451 9.46 -13.98 24.62
C ASP A 451 9.74 -15.08 23.59
N GLN A 452 8.68 -15.60 22.98
CA GLN A 452 8.66 -16.54 21.85
C GLN A 452 9.45 -17.82 22.17
N ASP A 453 9.29 -18.33 23.40
CA ASP A 453 9.96 -19.55 23.88
C ASP A 453 9.07 -20.80 23.85
N GLY A 454 7.85 -20.66 23.30
CA GLY A 454 6.80 -21.66 23.18
C GLY A 454 6.04 -21.90 24.47
N LEU A 455 6.18 -21.01 25.46
CA LEU A 455 5.53 -21.13 26.76
C LEU A 455 4.94 -19.78 27.17
N PRO A 456 3.74 -19.77 27.78
CA PRO A 456 3.18 -18.53 28.29
C PRO A 456 4.06 -17.94 29.38
N ASP A 457 4.32 -16.63 29.28
CA ASP A 457 5.09 -15.85 30.26
C ASP A 457 4.35 -15.76 31.61
N VAL A 458 3.03 -15.89 31.53
CA VAL A 458 2.10 -15.78 32.63
C VAL A 458 1.86 -17.15 33.28
N VAL A 459 1.56 -17.17 34.58
CA VAL A 459 1.37 -18.42 35.31
C VAL A 459 0.09 -18.38 36.11
N TRP A 460 -0.80 -19.33 35.83
CA TRP A 460 -1.99 -19.61 36.64
C TRP A 460 -1.69 -19.71 38.14
N ILE A 461 -2.32 -18.87 38.97
CA ILE A 461 -2.09 -18.84 40.43
C ILE A 461 -3.27 -19.25 41.30
N ASP A 462 -4.39 -19.71 40.72
CA ASP A 462 -5.58 -20.23 41.45
C ASP A 462 -6.07 -19.18 42.48
N SER A 463 -6.23 -17.94 41.99
CA SER A 463 -6.62 -16.78 42.78
C SER A 463 -7.32 -15.79 41.87
N ASP A 464 -8.51 -15.37 42.27
CA ASP A 464 -9.29 -14.27 41.69
C ASP A 464 -9.78 -13.45 42.90
N LYS A 465 -9.43 -12.16 42.96
CA LYS A 465 -9.70 -11.30 44.12
C LYS A 465 -10.96 -10.44 43.97
N ASP A 466 -11.41 -10.25 42.76
CA ASP A 466 -12.52 -9.41 42.30
C ASP A 466 -13.82 -10.16 42.30
N ASN A 467 -13.70 -11.45 41.97
CA ASN A 467 -14.77 -12.31 41.52
C ASN A 467 -15.39 -11.84 40.20
N ASP A 468 -14.54 -11.49 39.24
CA ASP A 468 -14.87 -11.23 37.83
C ASP A 468 -14.52 -12.38 36.88
N GLY A 469 -13.73 -13.37 37.33
CA GLY A 469 -13.48 -14.61 36.57
C GLY A 469 -12.02 -14.73 36.12
N LEU A 470 -11.44 -13.62 35.65
CA LEU A 470 -10.04 -13.53 35.29
C LEU A 470 -9.09 -13.88 36.44
N ASN A 471 -8.07 -14.69 36.15
CA ASN A 471 -7.08 -15.06 37.14
C ASN A 471 -6.18 -13.87 37.53
N ASP A 472 -5.92 -13.69 38.83
CA ASP A 472 -4.93 -12.73 39.39
C ASP A 472 -3.50 -12.89 38.77
N GLY A 473 -3.25 -14.01 38.07
CA GLY A 473 -2.01 -14.30 37.35
C GLY A 473 -1.91 -13.52 36.04
N TYR A 474 -3.02 -13.37 35.33
CA TYR A 474 -3.18 -12.63 34.07
C TYR A 474 -3.37 -11.14 34.29
N GLU A 475 -4.03 -10.79 35.40
CA GLU A 475 -4.31 -9.40 35.75
C GLU A 475 -3.11 -8.46 35.68
N GLY A 476 -3.35 -7.29 35.07
CA GLY A 476 -2.37 -6.26 34.81
C GLY A 476 -1.82 -5.57 36.07
N ASN A 477 -1.97 -4.24 36.16
CA ASN A 477 -1.32 -3.46 37.22
C ASN A 477 -2.08 -3.46 38.55
N GLU A 478 -3.40 -3.55 38.48
CA GLU A 478 -4.29 -3.75 39.62
C GLU A 478 -4.78 -5.21 39.57
N THR A 479 -5.41 -5.68 40.65
CA THR A 479 -5.88 -7.08 40.75
C THR A 479 -7.20 -7.14 41.54
N ILE A 480 -7.86 -5.97 41.51
CA ILE A 480 -9.09 -5.56 42.21
C ILE A 480 -9.59 -4.31 41.47
N ASP A 481 -10.26 -4.48 40.35
CA ASP A 481 -10.92 -3.42 39.61
C ASP A 481 -12.24 -3.86 38.97
N THR A 482 -12.55 -3.33 37.80
CA THR A 482 -13.79 -3.55 37.02
C THR A 482 -13.50 -3.28 35.54
N ASP A 483 -12.24 -3.42 35.14
CA ASP A 483 -11.76 -3.16 33.78
C ASP A 483 -11.90 -4.45 33.00
N VAL A 484 -13.01 -4.57 32.28
CA VAL A 484 -13.40 -5.81 31.57
C VAL A 484 -12.43 -6.22 30.45
N ASN A 485 -11.46 -5.36 30.12
CA ASN A 485 -10.43 -5.61 29.14
C ASN A 485 -9.00 -5.61 29.73
N ASP A 486 -8.86 -5.70 31.06
CA ASP A 486 -7.61 -5.83 31.83
C ASP A 486 -6.36 -5.11 31.24
N ASP A 487 -6.41 -3.78 31.12
CA ASP A 487 -5.34 -2.96 30.52
C ASP A 487 -5.05 -3.24 28.99
N ILE A 488 -5.62 -4.26 28.35
CA ILE A 488 -5.54 -4.58 26.90
C ILE A 488 -6.45 -3.63 26.11
N ASN A 489 -5.93 -2.44 25.84
CA ASN A 489 -6.69 -1.36 25.19
C ASN A 489 -6.44 -1.28 23.68
N ASP A 490 -5.38 -1.91 23.20
CA ASP A 490 -4.97 -1.97 21.81
C ASP A 490 -4.41 -3.37 21.55
N PRO A 491 -5.26 -4.36 21.19
CA PRO A 491 -4.85 -5.77 21.07
C PRO A 491 -3.60 -5.96 20.21
N LEU A 492 -3.50 -5.24 19.09
CA LEU A 492 -2.34 -5.27 18.19
C LEU A 492 -1.03 -4.79 18.85
N ALA A 493 -1.10 -3.96 19.88
CA ALA A 493 0.06 -3.44 20.57
C ALA A 493 0.34 -4.15 21.91
N ASP A 494 -0.68 -4.78 22.48
CA ASP A 494 -0.70 -5.33 23.83
C ASP A 494 -0.59 -6.87 23.85
N LEU A 495 -0.94 -7.57 22.77
CA LEU A 495 -0.80 -9.03 22.58
C LEU A 495 0.36 -9.39 21.63
N PRO A 496 0.84 -10.65 21.63
CA PRO A 496 1.77 -11.17 20.62
C PRO A 496 1.22 -11.10 19.19
N ASP A 497 2.11 -10.78 18.25
CA ASP A 497 1.91 -10.60 16.81
C ASP A 497 3.31 -10.78 16.18
N THR A 498 3.65 -12.03 15.85
CA THR A 498 5.02 -12.47 15.57
C THR A 498 5.53 -11.95 14.23
N ASP A 499 4.69 -11.91 13.20
CA ASP A 499 5.01 -11.43 11.87
C ASP A 499 4.73 -9.92 11.64
N GLN A 500 3.93 -9.29 12.50
CA GLN A 500 3.44 -7.90 12.42
C GLN A 500 2.50 -7.62 11.23
N ASP A 501 1.64 -8.57 10.85
CA ASP A 501 0.65 -8.36 9.79
C ASP A 501 -0.61 -7.60 10.23
N GLY A 502 -0.87 -7.53 11.55
CA GLY A 502 -2.07 -6.92 12.10
C GLY A 502 -3.05 -7.86 12.81
N ILE A 503 -2.76 -9.17 12.83
CA ILE A 503 -3.55 -10.22 13.48
C ILE A 503 -2.70 -10.78 14.63
N PRO A 504 -3.21 -10.77 15.89
CA PRO A 504 -2.50 -11.42 16.99
C PRO A 504 -2.41 -12.93 16.79
N ASP A 505 -1.31 -13.54 17.26
CA ASP A 505 -0.96 -14.96 17.06
C ASP A 505 -2.15 -15.91 17.32
N PHE A 506 -2.92 -15.72 18.42
CA PHE A 506 -4.08 -16.57 18.76
C PHE A 506 -5.25 -16.57 17.73
N ARG A 507 -5.15 -15.74 16.68
CA ARG A 507 -6.09 -15.70 15.56
C ARG A 507 -5.42 -15.90 14.20
N ASP A 508 -4.13 -16.20 14.17
CA ASP A 508 -3.33 -16.30 12.96
C ASP A 508 -2.79 -17.71 12.70
N THR A 509 -3.35 -18.34 11.67
CA THR A 509 -2.98 -19.70 11.25
C THR A 509 -1.54 -19.87 10.73
N ASP A 510 -0.80 -18.78 10.50
CA ASP A 510 0.60 -18.75 10.04
C ASP A 510 1.39 -17.66 10.80
N ASP A 511 1.48 -17.79 12.13
CA ASP A 511 2.11 -16.88 13.11
C ASP A 511 3.39 -16.13 12.67
N ASP A 512 4.30 -16.79 11.94
CA ASP A 512 5.58 -16.21 11.53
C ASP A 512 5.66 -15.86 10.03
N ASP A 513 4.58 -16.17 9.30
CA ASP A 513 4.33 -15.87 7.89
C ASP A 513 5.49 -16.37 6.98
N ASP A 514 6.11 -17.49 7.35
CA ASP A 514 7.16 -18.16 6.58
C ASP A 514 6.59 -18.91 5.35
N GLY A 515 5.26 -19.06 5.32
CA GLY A 515 4.47 -19.72 4.28
C GLY A 515 4.20 -21.21 4.55
N ILE A 516 4.36 -21.66 5.80
CA ILE A 516 3.96 -22.96 6.33
C ILE A 516 3.06 -22.72 7.55
N GLU A 517 1.75 -22.92 7.36
CA GLU A 517 0.75 -22.86 8.43
C GLU A 517 1.22 -23.55 9.72
N THR A 518 1.03 -22.91 10.87
CA THR A 518 1.41 -23.39 12.21
C THR A 518 0.99 -24.84 12.43
N ALA A 519 -0.23 -25.20 12.05
CA ALA A 519 -0.75 -26.57 12.16
C ALA A 519 0.09 -27.66 11.45
N ASP A 520 0.88 -27.30 10.43
CA ASP A 520 1.76 -28.20 9.68
C ASP A 520 3.21 -28.22 10.25
N GLU A 521 3.49 -27.47 11.32
CA GLU A 521 4.82 -27.25 11.91
C GLU A 521 5.16 -28.16 13.11
N ASP A 522 4.19 -28.93 13.62
CA ASP A 522 4.42 -30.07 14.52
C ASP A 522 5.12 -31.23 13.76
N LEU A 523 6.45 -31.11 13.61
CA LEU A 523 7.29 -32.02 12.83
C LEU A 523 7.23 -33.46 13.34
N ASP A 524 6.99 -33.60 14.64
CA ASP A 524 6.99 -34.80 15.44
C ASP A 524 5.60 -35.51 15.42
N LEU A 525 4.54 -34.72 15.23
CA LEU A 525 3.12 -35.06 15.36
C LEU A 525 2.76 -35.51 16.77
N ASP A 526 3.32 -34.86 17.79
CA ASP A 526 3.02 -35.12 19.20
C ASP A 526 2.16 -34.06 19.90
N GLY A 527 1.84 -32.97 19.20
CA GLY A 527 1.01 -31.85 19.66
C GLY A 527 1.70 -30.95 20.67
N ASP A 528 3.04 -30.88 20.65
CA ASP A 528 3.85 -30.03 21.52
C ASP A 528 4.78 -29.17 20.65
N PHE A 529 4.19 -28.15 20.01
CA PHE A 529 4.85 -27.23 19.06
C PHE A 529 6.06 -26.52 19.67
N ALA A 530 5.97 -26.16 20.95
CA ALA A 530 7.04 -25.53 21.74
C ALA A 530 8.36 -26.31 21.76
N ASN A 531 8.36 -27.61 21.44
CA ASN A 531 9.56 -28.45 21.47
C ASN A 531 10.23 -28.64 20.10
N ASP A 532 9.55 -28.25 19.02
CA ASP A 532 10.02 -28.35 17.65
C ASP A 532 10.82 -27.09 17.29
N ASP A 533 12.10 -27.11 17.65
CA ASP A 533 13.10 -26.09 17.32
C ASP A 533 14.17 -26.72 16.40
N SER A 534 14.02 -26.49 15.10
CA SER A 534 14.82 -27.15 14.06
C SER A 534 16.28 -26.68 14.03
N ASP A 535 16.54 -25.44 14.44
CA ASP A 535 17.81 -24.75 14.26
C ASP A 535 18.63 -24.64 15.59
N GLU A 536 17.98 -24.98 16.71
CA GLU A 536 18.45 -24.96 18.10
C GLU A 536 18.75 -23.55 18.65
N ASP A 537 18.05 -22.50 18.20
CA ASP A 537 18.23 -21.13 18.69
C ASP A 537 17.36 -20.75 19.90
N GLY A 538 16.32 -21.56 20.16
CA GLY A 538 15.41 -21.43 21.29
C GLY A 538 14.04 -20.85 20.96
N ILE A 539 13.76 -20.55 19.70
CA ILE A 539 12.43 -20.19 19.20
C ILE A 539 11.80 -21.45 18.56
N PRO A 540 10.57 -21.83 18.91
CA PRO A 540 9.84 -22.91 18.23
C PRO A 540 9.61 -22.60 16.75
N ASN A 541 9.42 -23.62 15.92
CA ASN A 541 9.33 -23.40 14.48
C ASN A 541 8.21 -22.44 14.08
N TYR A 542 7.02 -22.60 14.68
CA TYR A 542 5.85 -21.78 14.37
C TYR A 542 6.00 -20.29 14.71
N LEU A 543 7.07 -19.93 15.44
CA LEU A 543 7.41 -18.55 15.77
C LEU A 543 8.75 -18.11 15.15
N ASP A 544 9.41 -18.96 14.34
CA ASP A 544 10.77 -18.74 13.82
C ASP A 544 10.79 -18.52 12.30
N PRO A 545 10.69 -17.24 11.87
CA PRO A 545 10.66 -16.90 10.45
C PRO A 545 12.02 -17.13 9.74
N ASP A 546 13.07 -17.57 10.45
CA ASP A 546 14.42 -17.74 9.94
C ASP A 546 14.85 -19.20 9.69
N LEU A 547 13.92 -20.16 9.87
CA LEU A 547 14.09 -21.61 9.94
C LEU A 547 14.89 -22.33 8.84
N GLU A 548 15.25 -21.66 7.74
CA GLU A 548 16.28 -22.15 6.82
C GLU A 548 17.13 -21.04 6.17
N GLN A 549 18.32 -20.70 6.71
CA GLN A 549 19.20 -19.80 5.93
C GLN A 549 20.74 -19.81 6.18
N SER A 550 21.41 -20.94 5.94
CA SER A 550 22.90 -20.97 5.81
C SER A 550 23.40 -20.30 4.51
N GLU A 551 23.47 -18.95 4.46
CA GLU A 551 23.92 -18.25 3.23
C GLU A 551 25.44 -18.21 3.03
N ALA A 552 25.87 -18.47 1.79
CA ALA A 552 27.21 -18.17 1.32
C ALA A 552 27.37 -16.66 1.05
N GLU A 553 28.06 -15.93 1.93
CA GLU A 553 28.28 -14.47 1.82
C GLU A 553 28.81 -14.03 0.44
N ILE A 554 28.30 -12.90 -0.07
CA ILE A 554 28.71 -12.28 -1.34
C ILE A 554 30.14 -11.73 -1.26
N GLU A 555 31.04 -12.16 -2.16
CA GLU A 555 32.42 -11.63 -2.24
C GLU A 555 32.66 -10.82 -3.53
N VAL A 556 33.00 -9.53 -3.39
CA VAL A 556 33.26 -8.62 -4.53
C VAL A 556 34.75 -8.53 -4.85
N PHE A 557 35.13 -8.87 -6.08
CA PHE A 557 36.51 -8.69 -6.58
C PHE A 557 36.71 -7.25 -7.05
N ASN A 558 37.29 -6.41 -6.19
CA ASN A 558 37.41 -4.96 -6.36
C ASN A 558 38.40 -4.45 -7.44
N VAL A 559 38.81 -5.28 -8.40
CA VAL A 559 39.69 -4.87 -9.51
C VAL A 559 39.18 -5.45 -10.82
N ILE A 560 39.03 -4.57 -11.82
CA ILE A 560 38.77 -4.98 -13.21
C ILE A 560 39.87 -4.46 -14.14
N THR A 561 40.24 -5.27 -15.13
CA THR A 561 41.20 -4.98 -16.19
C THR A 561 40.60 -5.22 -17.57
N PRO A 562 39.69 -4.35 -18.06
CA PRO A 562 39.00 -4.55 -19.35
C PRO A 562 39.98 -4.33 -20.52
N ASN A 563 40.73 -5.38 -20.87
CA ASN A 563 41.78 -5.38 -21.88
C ASN A 563 41.59 -6.48 -22.95
N GLY A 564 40.58 -7.36 -22.76
CA GLY A 564 40.20 -8.44 -23.67
C GLY A 564 41.09 -9.67 -23.59
N ASP A 565 41.82 -9.89 -22.49
CA ASP A 565 42.67 -11.07 -22.28
C ASP A 565 41.93 -12.24 -21.59
N GLY A 566 40.66 -12.05 -21.23
CA GLY A 566 39.79 -13.01 -20.59
C GLY A 566 39.97 -13.10 -19.07
N VAL A 567 40.81 -12.25 -18.47
CA VAL A 567 41.11 -12.26 -17.03
C VAL A 567 40.71 -10.91 -16.42
N HIS A 568 39.76 -10.93 -15.49
CA HIS A 568 39.23 -9.72 -14.82
C HIS A 568 38.71 -8.66 -15.80
N ASP A 569 38.29 -9.04 -17.01
CA ASP A 569 37.70 -8.12 -17.99
C ASP A 569 36.36 -7.52 -17.52
N VAL A 570 35.69 -8.22 -16.60
CA VAL A 570 34.40 -7.86 -16.01
C VAL A 570 34.50 -7.87 -14.48
N LEU A 571 33.59 -7.15 -13.82
CA LEU A 571 33.44 -7.22 -12.37
C LEU A 571 32.96 -8.63 -11.99
N ARG A 572 33.73 -9.31 -11.15
CA ARG A 572 33.33 -10.60 -10.62
C ARG A 572 32.80 -10.39 -9.22
N ILE A 573 31.61 -10.90 -8.98
CA ILE A 573 31.00 -10.98 -7.65
C ILE A 573 30.68 -12.46 -7.45
N ALA A 574 31.29 -13.09 -6.45
CA ALA A 574 31.07 -14.50 -6.16
C ALA A 574 29.81 -14.67 -5.30
N ASN A 575 29.10 -15.78 -5.53
CA ASN A 575 27.86 -16.18 -4.85
C ASN A 575 26.65 -15.29 -5.14
N ILE A 576 26.79 -14.21 -5.92
CA ILE A 576 25.66 -13.33 -6.29
C ILE A 576 24.61 -14.07 -7.11
N GLU A 577 24.98 -15.16 -7.79
CA GLU A 577 24.06 -16.03 -8.52
C GLU A 577 23.04 -16.77 -7.62
N ASN A 578 23.28 -16.84 -6.32
CA ASN A 578 22.32 -17.39 -5.35
C ASN A 578 21.24 -16.37 -4.97
N PHE A 579 21.45 -15.10 -5.31
CA PHE A 579 20.57 -13.98 -5.00
C PHE A 579 20.00 -13.41 -6.30
N PRO A 580 19.04 -14.09 -6.95
CA PRO A 580 18.53 -13.67 -8.26
C PRO A 580 17.95 -12.25 -8.23
N ASN A 581 17.32 -11.89 -7.10
CA ASN A 581 16.81 -10.55 -6.81
C ASN A 581 17.94 -9.66 -6.28
N ASN A 582 18.85 -9.27 -7.18
CA ASN A 582 19.94 -8.35 -6.85
C ASN A 582 19.99 -7.15 -7.81
N THR A 583 20.46 -6.01 -7.32
CA THR A 583 20.71 -4.80 -8.11
C THR A 583 22.12 -4.30 -7.85
N VAL A 584 22.92 -4.14 -8.91
CA VAL A 584 24.28 -3.61 -8.82
C VAL A 584 24.35 -2.21 -9.39
N LYS A 585 24.67 -1.23 -8.56
CA LYS A 585 24.85 0.19 -8.92
C LYS A 585 26.32 0.59 -8.78
N ILE A 586 26.87 1.28 -9.77
CA ILE A 586 28.26 1.76 -9.75
C ILE A 586 28.32 3.26 -9.95
N TYR A 587 29.08 3.94 -9.10
CA TYR A 587 29.23 5.38 -9.05
C TYR A 587 30.68 5.81 -9.28
N ASN A 588 30.86 6.97 -9.90
CA ASN A 588 32.17 7.60 -9.98
C ASN A 588 32.53 8.34 -8.69
N ARG A 589 33.75 8.89 -8.62
CA ARG A 589 34.27 9.60 -7.42
C ARG A 589 33.46 10.83 -6.98
N TRP A 590 32.56 11.32 -7.82
CA TRP A 590 31.71 12.48 -7.56
C TRP A 590 30.28 12.09 -7.19
N GLY A 591 30.00 10.78 -7.01
CA GLY A 591 28.68 10.27 -6.64
C GLY A 591 27.71 10.14 -7.82
N VAL A 592 28.17 10.27 -9.06
CA VAL A 592 27.32 10.13 -10.25
C VAL A 592 27.24 8.65 -10.65
N LEU A 593 26.03 8.12 -10.81
CA LEU A 593 25.75 6.76 -11.29
C LEU A 593 26.28 6.59 -12.73
N VAL A 594 27.01 5.51 -12.96
CA VAL A 594 27.63 5.21 -14.27
C VAL A 594 27.20 3.88 -14.86
N PHE A 595 26.65 2.96 -14.06
CA PHE A 595 26.15 1.66 -14.48
C PHE A 595 25.12 1.18 -13.44
N GLN A 596 24.05 0.55 -13.91
CA GLN A 596 23.04 -0.08 -13.06
C GLN A 596 22.47 -1.29 -13.80
N THR A 597 22.30 -2.40 -13.10
CA THR A 597 21.56 -3.55 -13.63
C THR A 597 20.87 -4.32 -12.51
N LYS A 598 19.73 -4.93 -12.83
CA LYS A 598 19.05 -5.94 -12.00
C LYS A 598 19.54 -7.35 -12.38
N ALA A 599 19.45 -8.31 -11.47
CA ALA A 599 19.89 -9.69 -11.64
C ALA A 599 21.31 -9.82 -12.22
N TYR A 600 22.28 -9.17 -11.57
CA TYR A 600 23.68 -9.30 -11.94
C TYR A 600 24.11 -10.76 -11.84
N ASN A 601 24.79 -11.28 -12.86
CA ASN A 601 25.33 -12.63 -12.83
C ASN A 601 26.67 -12.70 -13.55
N SER A 602 27.60 -13.47 -13.01
CA SER A 602 28.97 -13.55 -13.53
C SER A 602 29.10 -14.21 -14.93
N ASN A 603 27.99 -14.64 -15.56
CA ASN A 603 27.97 -15.44 -16.78
C ASN A 603 27.29 -14.77 -17.99
N GLY A 604 26.70 -13.59 -17.84
CA GLY A 604 25.97 -12.92 -18.92
C GLY A 604 25.62 -11.46 -18.66
N ASN A 605 25.15 -11.14 -17.45
CA ASN A 605 24.79 -9.77 -17.06
C ASN A 605 25.86 -9.16 -16.15
N VAL A 606 26.83 -8.48 -16.77
CA VAL A 606 28.09 -8.10 -16.11
C VAL A 606 28.52 -6.68 -16.41
N PHE A 607 29.23 -6.07 -15.46
CA PHE A 607 29.89 -4.78 -15.65
C PHE A 607 31.28 -4.97 -16.26
N ASP A 608 31.45 -4.49 -17.50
CA ASP A 608 32.70 -4.60 -18.27
C ASP A 608 33.50 -3.27 -18.35
N GLY A 609 33.16 -2.32 -17.48
CA GLY A 609 33.71 -0.97 -17.47
C GLY A 609 33.15 -0.03 -18.54
N THR A 610 32.05 -0.38 -19.20
CA THR A 610 31.25 0.54 -20.02
C THR A 610 30.30 1.33 -19.14
N SER A 611 30.17 2.63 -19.41
CA SER A 611 29.17 3.47 -18.74
C SER A 611 27.85 3.43 -19.49
N GLU A 612 26.76 3.32 -18.75
CA GLU A 612 25.38 3.43 -19.22
C GLU A 612 24.83 4.84 -18.94
N GLY A 613 25.07 5.40 -17.76
CA GLY A 613 24.54 6.73 -17.37
C GLY A 613 25.16 7.96 -18.06
N ARG A 614 26.15 7.81 -18.96
CA ARG A 614 26.73 8.97 -19.69
C ARG A 614 27.42 8.62 -21.00
N VAL A 615 27.13 9.41 -22.04
CA VAL A 615 27.95 9.45 -23.27
C VAL A 615 29.36 9.97 -22.95
N THR A 616 30.35 9.08 -22.94
CA THR A 616 31.76 9.46 -23.04
C THR A 616 32.15 9.56 -24.52
N ILE A 617 32.06 10.78 -25.06
CA ILE A 617 32.51 11.12 -26.42
C ILE A 617 34.04 10.97 -26.49
N ASP A 618 34.54 9.76 -26.79
CA ASP A 618 35.76 9.48 -27.58
C ASP A 618 36.25 8.02 -27.49
N GLN A 619 35.66 7.15 -26.65
CA GLN A 619 36.14 5.75 -26.49
C GLN A 619 35.02 4.72 -26.27
N GLN A 620 33.98 4.70 -27.12
CA GLN A 620 32.92 3.67 -27.04
C GLN A 620 32.31 3.53 -25.62
N ARG A 621 32.07 4.66 -24.93
CA ARG A 621 31.52 4.73 -23.56
C ARG A 621 32.33 4.05 -22.44
N LYS A 622 33.58 3.64 -22.71
CA LYS A 622 34.45 2.99 -21.72
C LYS A 622 34.94 3.96 -20.65
N LEU A 623 34.67 3.65 -19.38
CA LEU A 623 35.03 4.49 -18.22
C LEU A 623 36.55 4.67 -18.07
N PRO A 624 37.06 5.85 -17.67
CA PRO A 624 38.49 6.06 -17.43
C PRO A 624 39.05 5.21 -16.29
N VAL A 625 40.36 4.93 -16.35
CA VAL A 625 41.13 4.31 -15.24
C VAL A 625 40.97 5.14 -13.96
N GLY A 626 40.65 4.48 -12.86
CA GLY A 626 40.39 5.14 -11.58
C GLY A 626 39.59 4.29 -10.59
N THR A 627 39.33 4.90 -9.43
CA THR A 627 38.49 4.32 -8.38
C THR A 627 37.03 4.72 -8.58
N TYR A 628 36.15 3.74 -8.45
CA TYR A 628 34.70 3.83 -8.49
C TYR A 628 34.14 3.17 -7.22
N PHE A 629 32.88 3.42 -6.93
CA PHE A 629 32.17 2.90 -5.76
C PHE A 629 30.99 2.06 -6.23
N TYR A 630 30.67 1.00 -5.50
CA TYR A 630 29.50 0.18 -5.81
C TYR A 630 28.57 0.10 -4.61
N ILE A 631 27.30 -0.09 -4.91
CA ILE A 631 26.24 -0.50 -3.99
C ILE A 631 25.58 -1.72 -4.63
N ILE A 632 25.41 -2.78 -3.85
CA ILE A 632 24.75 -4.01 -4.24
C ILE A 632 23.59 -4.17 -3.26
N ASP A 633 22.38 -4.04 -3.77
CA ASP A 633 21.16 -4.34 -3.05
C ASP A 633 20.78 -5.79 -3.43
N TYR A 634 20.50 -6.67 -2.48
CA TYR A 634 20.10 -8.04 -2.78
C TYR A 634 19.09 -8.51 -1.74
N GLN A 635 18.07 -9.20 -2.21
CA GLN A 635 17.16 -9.93 -1.35
C GLN A 635 17.89 -11.19 -0.92
N ASP A 636 18.01 -11.41 0.38
CA ASP A 636 18.36 -12.73 0.88
C ASP A 636 17.21 -13.70 0.62
N THR A 637 17.44 -14.94 1.01
CA THR A 637 16.52 -16.02 0.71
C THR A 637 15.31 -16.06 1.66
N VAL A 638 15.23 -15.18 2.68
CA VAL A 638 14.06 -14.97 3.58
C VAL A 638 13.34 -13.66 3.20
N GLY A 639 13.45 -13.25 1.94
CA GLY A 639 12.78 -12.03 1.45
C GLY A 639 13.40 -10.69 1.91
N ASN A 640 14.39 -10.69 2.81
CA ASN A 640 14.93 -9.49 3.43
C ASN A 640 15.94 -8.76 2.53
N MET A 641 15.79 -7.44 2.40
CA MET A 641 16.66 -6.62 1.55
C MET A 641 17.98 -6.22 2.27
N LYS A 642 19.10 -6.78 1.82
CA LYS A 642 20.46 -6.47 2.31
C LYS A 642 21.22 -5.56 1.34
N GLN A 643 22.06 -4.68 1.91
CA GLN A 643 22.89 -3.74 1.13
C GLN A 643 24.39 -3.91 1.42
N LEU A 644 25.18 -4.18 0.38
CA LEU A 644 26.64 -4.22 0.41
C LEU A 644 27.24 -3.05 -0.38
N SER A 645 28.16 -2.29 0.22
CA SER A 645 28.83 -1.19 -0.47
C SER A 645 30.36 -1.29 -0.39
N GLY A 646 31.04 -0.71 -1.38
CA GLY A 646 32.49 -0.76 -1.43
C GLY A 646 33.08 0.05 -2.57
N TYR A 647 34.31 -0.28 -2.94
CA TYR A 647 35.01 0.36 -4.05
C TYR A 647 35.54 -0.68 -5.03
N LEU A 648 35.65 -0.28 -6.30
CA LEU A 648 36.35 -1.03 -7.33
C LEU A 648 37.36 -0.15 -8.05
N TYR A 649 38.43 -0.76 -8.55
CA TYR A 649 39.47 -0.08 -9.31
C TYR A 649 39.48 -0.57 -10.75
N ILE A 650 39.24 0.34 -11.70
CA ILE A 650 39.37 0.07 -13.12
C ILE A 650 40.81 0.36 -13.54
N ASN A 651 41.48 -0.65 -14.08
CA ASN A 651 42.84 -0.55 -14.63
C ASN A 651 42.83 -0.96 -16.11
N ARG A 652 43.72 -0.39 -16.94
CA ARG A 652 43.83 -0.74 -18.36
C ARG A 652 45.27 -0.86 -18.81
#